data_AF-A0A955VMI9-F1
#
_entry.id   AF-A0A955VMI9-F1
#
_cell.length_a   1.000
_cell.length_b   1.000
_cell.length_c   1.000
_cell.angle_alpha   90.00
_cell.angle_beta   90.00
_cell.angle_gamma   90.00
#
_symmetry.space_group_name_H-M   'P 1'
#
loop_
_entity.id
_entity.type
_entity.pdbx_description
1 polymer ?
#
loop_
_entity_poly.entity_id
_entity_poly.type
_entity_poly.pdbx_seq_one_letter_code
_entity_poly.pdbx_strand_id
1 'polypeptide(L)'
;MLPANHLSPRGSARLQEGWVIANHILVAFHVAFISSVLALPANAILKWEVLSFIFVSPETLVSALFMYLTFHVCVAWHELGHLRTAARLDALNQDALRELKQRAQQSALQRALFFAKQAVLAPYGRAVGVKREGLNYYVDAPFNLAVAAAGPRASRNAALAVLPPALVLLALGLGADQIIAIYAGRLLLGIGLVSLLDFLIADPGKYAAFRERERAAAAKAAKVDELRGWMAQAPELKRRMLAARSENARHPRLGPVLAPWQFRNCGMGGRHTEKEYPESNVSMQEAMFLILSADSYQEAQELTVRLQNRLKEIIEKEEGCRVMGIGLEGGLAPYIEKGDYPLPEVRLWAMMKRAIAECGQRPGVDVAIALDPAMSELELAYRDEHNVPDAVGMYLFWRDKAKTVLDRDAVLELFVQAIERYEIPLLSIEDGFSENDHQGWRALRERLGEQIFIIGDDLVTTNDKTIEVAADQGLINCALIKANQIGTLYETLLAMLVALGKGLELVVSHRSKSPNDDMEAHIALAVNSLGLKAGGGANTERLVKYQSVSELLQALHESSEGPVAVEGQILVRKIRAYEEPTNAGIPTVGCTAELFLPTAGVMMRFRGATPLGTSAGTGEAIHLVDASIEYAEHKEVIDRFPALFRDVEFGVHAFKKAIDDTRVGQEADDRLHELFRRAQRYGGKGCLTAAENVQTIIAPAFEARDIGALGLLEIDRTLLALELRTASRRGKIGDDATADERVHVLQRKQNLGMNAMLSVSLALGRAIARMRGKELYELLREEMLAIVERAAARFAVPVPGNRLVDYISALRQVNERAAAAKRPLHEVLREVSGIYETGMASPVEAERPGDDAREEQQPQTHVARPDEKAARVVSLARPIVQQPSPHPPHAALELLDEVAARCGRAYCADPHHGLRHSYDLLLAASRIASESGLGDDVDWSALTAAVALHDIACEKPMHGVEGARRALEVLGTLPDFPEESKTRATDAIVLHEMRSPDGAARRRGAGLEAQLLYDADQLEAFGAKGIYRFVAIRSQRHSPLAGVASDIRARYENLAFDQTRELAASDYQLSLGFFERLAQHEAAHEASGEARVVDLIREHLDEPPAVLAQSALHELDEEGRSATVET
;
A
#
# COMPACT_ATOMS: atom_id res chain seq x y z
N MET A 1 -7.83 -10.94 21.66
CA MET A 1 -6.77 -10.13 22.28
C MET A 1 -5.86 -9.61 21.17
N LEU A 2 -5.71 -8.29 21.03
CA LEU A 2 -4.66 -7.67 20.21
C LEU A 2 -3.39 -7.58 21.06
N PRO A 3 -2.20 -7.92 20.54
CA PRO A 3 -0.97 -7.94 21.32
C PRO A 3 -0.57 -6.53 21.76
N ALA A 4 -0.33 -6.38 23.07
CA ALA A 4 0.09 -5.15 23.72
C ALA A 4 1.58 -4.81 23.46
N ASN A 5 2.01 -4.78 22.19
CA ASN A 5 3.36 -4.36 21.81
C ASN A 5 3.49 -2.84 21.57
N HIS A 6 2.52 -2.04 21.99
CA HIS A 6 2.57 -0.57 21.85
C HIS A 6 3.13 0.19 23.07
N LEU A 7 3.70 -0.49 24.06
CA LEU A 7 4.49 0.20 25.07
C LEU A 7 5.90 0.46 24.53
N SER A 8 5.99 1.55 23.77
CA SER A 8 7.23 2.15 23.29
C SER A 8 8.23 2.28 24.48
N PRO A 9 9.52 1.88 24.34
CA PRO A 9 10.48 1.89 25.44
C PRO A 9 10.55 3.26 26.11
N ARG A 10 10.74 3.32 27.43
CA ARG A 10 10.92 4.58 28.17
C ARG A 10 12.05 5.40 27.52
N GLY A 11 11.70 6.38 26.68
CA GLY A 11 12.64 7.19 25.90
C GLY A 11 12.27 7.41 24.42
N SER A 12 11.38 6.62 23.82
CA SER A 12 10.93 6.85 22.43
C SER A 12 9.87 7.95 22.34
N ALA A 13 10.02 8.87 21.39
CA ALA A 13 9.06 9.96 21.16
C ALA A 13 7.67 9.41 20.82
N ARG A 14 6.64 9.77 21.60
CA ARG A 14 5.26 9.35 21.34
C ARG A 14 4.63 10.28 20.30
N LEU A 15 5.10 10.17 19.07
CA LEU A 15 4.71 11.03 17.95
C LEU A 15 3.20 11.02 17.65
N GLN A 16 2.48 10.01 18.13
CA GLN A 16 1.04 9.80 17.91
C GLN A 16 0.13 10.37 19.01
N GLU A 17 0.67 10.68 20.20
CA GLU A 17 -0.13 11.22 21.32
C GLU A 17 -0.05 12.76 21.35
N GLY A 18 -1.16 13.44 21.66
CA GLY A 18 -1.18 14.89 21.89
C GLY A 18 -0.30 15.30 23.08
N TRP A 19 0.05 16.58 23.20
CA TRP A 19 0.86 17.04 24.36
C TRP A 19 0.04 16.98 25.65
N VAL A 20 0.66 16.46 26.71
CA VAL A 20 0.17 16.64 28.08
C VAL A 20 0.71 17.99 28.56
N ILE A 21 -0.16 18.99 28.61
CA ILE A 21 0.16 20.31 29.16
C ILE A 21 -0.07 20.24 30.68
N ALA A 22 0.80 20.87 31.48
CA ALA A 22 0.51 21.04 32.90
C ALA A 22 -0.84 21.75 33.07
N ASN A 23 -1.66 21.35 34.05
CA ASN A 23 -2.87 22.10 34.37
C ASN A 23 -2.46 23.45 35.00
N HIS A 24 -2.23 24.45 34.15
CA HIS A 24 -1.68 25.75 34.52
C HIS A 24 -2.53 26.45 35.59
N ILE A 25 -3.85 26.20 35.60
CA ILE A 25 -4.77 26.72 36.62
C ILE A 25 -4.50 26.07 37.97
N LEU A 26 -4.44 24.72 38.00
CA LEU A 26 -4.20 23.97 39.23
C LEU A 26 -2.83 24.29 39.82
N VAL A 27 -1.78 24.35 39.00
CA VAL A 27 -0.43 24.65 39.48
C VAL A 27 -0.32 26.10 39.95
N ALA A 28 -0.90 27.06 39.21
CA ALA A 28 -0.93 28.46 39.62
C ALA A 28 -1.69 28.65 40.95
N PHE A 29 -2.77 27.90 41.16
CA PHE A 29 -3.50 27.88 42.44
C PHE A 29 -2.58 27.42 43.58
N HIS A 30 -1.94 26.26 43.45
CA HIS A 30 -1.06 25.75 44.50
C HIS A 30 0.10 26.71 44.81
N VAL A 31 0.76 27.26 43.79
CA VAL A 31 1.90 28.16 44.01
C VAL A 31 1.45 29.50 44.64
N ALA A 32 0.34 30.08 44.19
CA ALA A 32 -0.15 31.35 44.74
C ALA A 32 -0.58 31.21 46.21
N PHE A 33 -1.28 30.14 46.56
CA PHE A 33 -1.80 29.90 47.90
C PHE A 33 -0.73 29.36 48.86
N ILE A 34 0.16 28.43 48.44
CA ILE A 34 1.24 27.94 49.31
C ILE A 34 2.26 29.05 49.58
N SER A 35 2.59 29.87 48.56
CA SER A 35 3.55 30.97 48.75
C SER A 35 3.00 32.11 49.62
N SER A 36 1.69 32.17 49.88
CA SER A 36 1.09 33.16 50.78
C SER A 36 1.58 33.04 52.22
N VAL A 37 2.03 31.84 52.63
CA VAL A 37 2.71 31.58 53.91
C VAL A 37 3.94 32.49 54.11
N LEU A 38 4.60 32.90 53.01
CA LEU A 38 5.77 33.80 53.07
C LEU A 38 5.41 35.24 53.46
N ALA A 39 4.11 35.58 53.48
CA ALA A 39 3.60 36.88 53.92
C ALA A 39 2.89 36.80 55.29
N LEU A 40 3.01 35.67 56.00
CA LEU A 40 2.40 35.50 57.32
C LEU A 40 2.94 36.51 58.34
N PRO A 41 2.06 37.14 59.14
CA PRO A 41 2.48 37.97 60.26
C PRO A 41 3.29 37.16 61.28
N ALA A 42 4.34 37.77 61.84
CA ALA A 42 5.25 37.13 62.80
C ALA A 42 4.58 36.63 64.12
N ASN A 43 3.32 37.02 64.37
CA ASN A 43 2.54 36.67 65.54
C ASN A 43 1.50 35.55 65.30
N ALA A 44 1.42 34.96 64.10
CA ALA A 44 0.53 33.84 63.82
C ALA A 44 1.17 32.53 64.33
N ILE A 45 0.63 31.98 65.43
CA ILE A 45 1.20 30.80 66.12
C ILE A 45 0.28 29.57 65.97
N LEU A 46 -1.03 29.78 65.82
CA LEU A 46 -2.02 28.70 65.75
C LEU A 46 -2.34 28.31 64.29
N LYS A 47 -2.57 27.02 64.04
CA LYS A 47 -2.94 26.49 62.71
C LYS A 47 -4.16 27.19 62.10
N TRP A 48 -5.14 27.55 62.93
CA TRP A 48 -6.33 28.29 62.49
C TRP A 48 -6.05 29.73 62.06
N GLU A 49 -5.05 30.39 62.65
CA GLU A 49 -4.64 31.74 62.26
C GLU A 49 -3.98 31.72 60.88
N VAL A 50 -3.15 30.71 60.61
CA VAL A 50 -2.54 30.50 59.30
C VAL A 50 -3.60 30.19 58.24
N LEU A 51 -4.55 29.30 58.51
CA LEU A 51 -5.63 28.99 57.55
C LEU A 51 -6.55 30.18 57.31
N SER A 52 -6.90 30.93 58.35
CA SER A 52 -7.70 32.16 58.24
C SER A 52 -6.97 33.23 57.43
N PHE A 53 -5.65 33.35 57.61
CA PHE A 53 -4.82 34.25 56.81
C PHE A 53 -4.82 33.88 55.32
N ILE A 54 -4.66 32.60 55.00
CA ILE A 54 -4.56 32.12 53.61
C ILE A 54 -5.91 32.22 52.88
N PHE A 55 -7.03 31.95 53.54
CA PHE A 55 -8.34 31.80 52.88
C PHE A 55 -9.37 32.88 53.19
N VAL A 56 -9.26 33.60 54.31
CA VAL A 56 -10.30 34.52 54.81
C VAL A 56 -9.78 35.96 54.99
N SER A 57 -8.55 36.26 54.57
CA SER A 57 -7.94 37.58 54.71
C SER A 57 -7.83 38.34 53.38
N PRO A 58 -7.42 39.63 53.39
CA PRO A 58 -7.08 40.37 52.16
C PRO A 58 -6.02 39.67 51.30
N GLU A 59 -5.19 38.81 51.90
CA GLU A 59 -4.20 37.99 51.20
C GLU A 59 -4.84 37.00 50.21
N THR A 60 -6.08 36.55 50.47
CA THR A 60 -6.84 35.71 49.54
C THR A 60 -7.06 36.42 48.21
N LEU A 61 -7.35 37.73 48.23
CA LEU A 61 -7.55 38.52 47.01
C LEU A 61 -6.24 38.70 46.24
N VAL A 62 -5.13 38.90 46.95
CA VAL A 62 -3.78 38.99 46.36
C VAL A 62 -3.39 37.65 45.72
N SER A 63 -3.63 36.54 46.42
CA SER A 63 -3.33 35.20 45.93
C SER A 63 -4.21 34.80 44.75
N ALA A 64 -5.50 35.19 44.75
CA ALA A 64 -6.39 35.00 43.59
C ALA A 64 -5.93 35.82 42.38
N LEU A 65 -5.49 37.07 42.59
CA LEU A 65 -4.91 37.91 41.54
C LEU A 65 -3.62 37.31 40.99
N PHE A 66 -2.73 36.79 41.85
CA PHE A 66 -1.48 36.17 41.43
C PHE A 66 -1.71 34.86 40.69
N MET A 67 -2.67 34.04 41.13
CA MET A 67 -3.11 32.86 40.39
C MET A 67 -3.59 33.26 38.99
N TYR A 68 -4.45 34.28 38.89
CA TYR A 68 -4.95 34.78 37.62
C TYR A 68 -3.82 35.25 36.70
N LEU A 69 -2.94 36.13 37.20
CA LEU A 69 -1.83 36.67 36.40
C LEU A 69 -0.85 35.59 35.98
N THR A 70 -0.48 34.68 36.89
CA THR A 70 0.42 33.56 36.61
C THR A 70 -0.14 32.67 35.51
N PHE A 71 -1.40 32.26 35.63
CA PHE A 71 -2.08 31.44 34.61
C PHE A 71 -2.05 32.12 33.23
N HIS A 72 -2.47 33.38 33.14
CA HIS A 72 -2.58 34.09 31.86
C HIS A 72 -1.21 34.36 31.24
N VAL A 73 -0.20 34.71 32.04
CA VAL A 73 1.16 34.98 31.53
C VAL A 73 1.81 33.70 31.02
N CYS A 74 1.72 32.58 31.74
CA CYS A 74 2.34 31.32 31.33
C CYS A 74 1.69 30.76 30.06
N VAL A 75 0.36 30.78 29.95
CA VAL A 75 -0.36 30.37 28.72
C VAL A 75 0.04 31.27 27.55
N ALA A 76 0.07 32.59 27.74
CA ALA A 76 0.48 33.51 26.69
C ALA A 76 1.91 33.24 26.21
N TRP A 77 2.84 32.97 27.12
CA TRP A 77 4.24 32.73 26.79
C TRP A 77 4.43 31.42 26.02
N HIS A 78 3.73 30.36 26.41
CA HIS A 78 3.76 29.06 25.73
C HIS A 78 3.20 29.16 24.30
N GLU A 79 1.99 29.71 24.16
CA GLU A 79 1.30 29.81 22.86
C GLU A 79 2.00 30.76 21.89
N LEU A 80 2.58 31.85 22.38
CA LEU A 80 3.39 32.74 21.54
C LEU A 80 4.67 32.06 21.03
N GLY A 81 5.22 31.09 21.78
CA GLY A 81 6.32 30.25 21.33
C GLY A 81 5.94 29.40 20.11
N HIS A 82 4.79 28.75 20.16
CA HIS A 82 4.22 28.00 19.04
C HIS A 82 3.91 28.92 17.86
N LEU A 83 3.17 30.01 18.09
CA LEU A 83 2.72 30.94 17.05
C LEU A 83 3.90 31.57 16.30
N ARG A 84 4.94 32.01 17.02
CA ARG A 84 6.13 32.61 16.39
C ARG A 84 6.90 31.61 15.53
N THR A 85 6.99 30.37 15.98
CA THR A 85 7.70 29.31 15.24
C THR A 85 6.89 28.85 14.04
N ALA A 86 5.58 28.71 14.18
CA ALA A 86 4.66 28.42 13.08
C ALA A 86 4.69 29.51 12.01
N ALA A 87 4.67 30.79 12.43
CA ALA A 87 4.80 31.92 11.50
C ALA A 87 6.15 31.96 10.78
N ARG A 88 7.26 31.61 11.45
CA ARG A 88 8.58 31.52 10.83
C ARG A 88 8.67 30.39 9.79
N LEU A 89 7.95 29.30 10.02
CA LEU A 89 7.93 28.13 9.16
C LEU A 89 6.81 28.14 8.12
N ASP A 90 6.08 29.25 8.00
CA ASP A 90 4.90 29.37 7.13
C ASP A 90 3.83 28.28 7.37
N ALA A 91 3.77 27.72 8.58
CA ALA A 91 2.95 26.56 8.92
C ALA A 91 1.54 26.92 9.43
N LEU A 92 1.12 28.19 9.31
CA LEU A 92 -0.20 28.66 9.77
C LEU A 92 -1.23 28.59 8.63
N ASN A 93 -2.52 28.50 8.99
CA ASN A 93 -3.63 28.69 8.05
C ASN A 93 -3.50 30.03 7.28
N GLN A 94 -3.94 30.07 6.02
CA GLN A 94 -3.65 31.15 5.06
C GLN A 94 -4.08 32.53 5.58
N ASP A 95 -5.23 32.63 6.25
CA ASP A 95 -5.73 33.91 6.77
C ASP A 95 -4.89 34.45 7.93
N ALA A 96 -4.54 33.58 8.89
CA ALA A 96 -3.69 33.93 10.01
C ALA A 96 -2.25 34.26 9.56
N LEU A 97 -1.74 33.53 8.57
CA LEU A 97 -0.41 33.77 8.01
C LEU A 97 -0.35 35.10 7.25
N ARG A 98 -1.37 35.43 6.45
CA ARG A 98 -1.48 36.71 5.74
C ARG A 98 -1.49 37.89 6.72
N GLU A 99 -2.31 37.81 7.77
CA GLU A 99 -2.37 38.88 8.78
C GLU A 99 -1.02 39.08 9.49
N LEU A 100 -0.34 37.98 9.85
CA LEU A 100 0.97 38.06 10.50
C LEU A 100 2.06 38.58 9.57
N LYS A 101 2.08 38.17 8.30
CA LYS A 101 3.06 38.66 7.31
C LYS A 101 2.86 40.14 6.98
N GLN A 102 1.61 40.59 6.84
CA GLN A 102 1.28 42.00 6.61
C GLN A 102 1.73 42.88 7.78
N ARG A 103 1.59 42.39 9.01
CA ARG A 103 2.04 43.10 10.22
C ARG A 103 3.54 42.99 10.47
N ALA A 104 4.23 41.98 9.93
CA ALA A 104 5.68 41.85 10.03
C ALA A 104 6.44 42.97 9.30
N GLN A 105 5.81 43.57 8.28
CA GLN A 105 6.32 44.71 7.49
C GLN A 105 6.15 46.08 8.19
N GLN A 106 5.52 46.12 9.37
CA GLN A 106 5.28 47.35 10.14
C GLN A 106 6.47 47.73 11.04
N SER A 107 6.45 48.96 11.57
CA SER A 107 7.49 49.48 12.47
C SER A 107 7.67 48.61 13.72
N ALA A 108 8.85 48.65 14.34
CA ALA A 108 9.17 47.86 15.53
C ALA A 108 8.18 48.08 16.69
N LEU A 109 7.71 49.32 16.87
CA LEU A 109 6.71 49.68 17.89
C LEU A 109 5.34 49.03 17.62
N GLN A 110 4.87 49.07 16.37
CA GLN A 110 3.59 48.46 15.97
C GLN A 110 3.63 46.93 16.12
N ARG A 111 4.77 46.31 15.82
CA ARG A 111 4.98 44.86 16.06
C ARG A 111 4.94 44.53 17.55
N ALA A 112 5.60 45.33 18.39
CA ALA A 112 5.58 45.15 19.84
C ALA A 112 4.16 45.28 20.41
N LEU A 113 3.39 46.29 19.98
CA LEU A 113 2.00 46.49 20.37
C LEU A 113 1.09 45.34 19.89
N PHE A 114 1.33 44.82 18.69
CA PHE A 114 0.60 43.66 18.18
C PHE A 114 0.87 42.42 19.04
N PHE A 115 2.12 42.07 19.31
CA PHE A 115 2.45 40.91 20.15
C PHE A 115 1.98 41.08 21.59
N ALA A 116 2.01 42.30 22.14
CA ALA A 116 1.40 42.60 23.43
C ALA A 116 -0.11 42.34 23.42
N LYS A 117 -0.82 42.76 22.36
CA LYS A 117 -2.24 42.45 22.16
C LYS A 117 -2.47 40.94 22.04
N GLN A 118 -1.63 40.21 21.30
CA GLN A 118 -1.75 38.75 21.19
C GLN A 118 -1.51 38.05 22.53
N ALA A 119 -0.55 38.51 23.33
CA ALA A 119 -0.29 37.97 24.67
C ALA A 119 -1.50 38.11 25.60
N VAL A 120 -2.24 39.21 25.50
CA VAL A 120 -3.48 39.42 26.28
C VAL A 120 -4.62 38.54 25.77
N LEU A 121 -4.70 38.30 24.46
CA LEU A 121 -5.79 37.54 23.84
C LEU A 121 -5.59 36.02 23.85
N ALA A 122 -4.35 35.54 23.91
CA ALA A 122 -4.01 34.12 23.84
C ALA A 122 -4.66 33.25 24.93
N PRO A 123 -4.69 33.67 26.22
CA PRO A 123 -5.39 32.91 27.28
C PRO A 123 -6.90 32.80 27.10
N TYR A 124 -7.48 33.57 26.19
CA TYR A 124 -8.90 33.50 25.85
C TYR A 124 -9.17 32.80 24.52
N GLY A 125 -8.14 32.26 23.85
CA GLY A 125 -8.27 31.66 22.52
C GLY A 125 -8.72 32.66 21.44
N ARG A 126 -8.46 33.95 21.65
CA ARG A 126 -8.81 35.03 20.71
C ARG A 126 -7.58 35.61 20.01
N ALA A 127 -6.41 35.04 20.25
CA ALA A 127 -5.21 35.41 19.54
C ALA A 127 -5.25 34.86 18.11
N VAL A 128 -4.70 35.60 17.16
CA VAL A 128 -4.65 35.24 15.74
C VAL A 128 -3.88 33.92 15.60
N GLY A 129 -4.55 32.89 15.09
CA GLY A 129 -3.96 31.56 14.90
C GLY A 129 -3.90 30.68 16.15
N VAL A 130 -4.47 31.09 17.28
CA VAL A 130 -4.58 30.26 18.51
C VAL A 130 -6.06 29.97 18.77
N LYS A 131 -6.42 28.69 18.85
CA LYS A 131 -7.76 28.23 19.21
C LYS A 131 -7.78 27.71 20.64
N ARG A 132 -8.94 27.81 21.28
CA ARG A 132 -9.19 27.26 22.62
C ARG A 132 -10.41 26.34 22.57
N GLU A 133 -10.21 25.10 23.00
CA GLU A 133 -11.28 24.12 23.22
C GLU A 133 -11.24 23.68 24.69
N GLY A 134 -12.25 24.07 25.47
CA GLY A 134 -12.23 23.85 26.91
C GLY A 134 -11.07 24.57 27.61
N LEU A 135 -10.17 23.81 28.21
CA LEU A 135 -8.93 24.31 28.86
C LEU A 135 -7.67 24.05 28.02
N ASN A 136 -7.82 23.52 26.80
CA ASN A 136 -6.71 23.26 25.89
C ASN A 136 -6.54 24.43 24.92
N TYR A 137 -5.28 24.81 24.68
CA TYR A 137 -4.87 25.83 23.74
C TYR A 137 -4.01 25.18 22.66
N TYR A 138 -4.23 25.55 21.41
CA TYR A 138 -3.41 25.06 20.31
C TYR A 138 -3.36 26.05 19.16
N VAL A 139 -2.25 26.02 18.42
CA VAL A 139 -2.09 26.80 17.20
C VAL A 139 -2.76 26.09 16.03
N ASP A 140 -3.51 26.84 15.23
CA ASP A 140 -4.22 26.35 14.03
C ASP A 140 -3.23 26.12 12.86
N ALA A 141 -2.44 25.05 12.99
CA ALA A 141 -1.34 24.67 12.11
C ALA A 141 -1.28 23.14 11.94
N PRO A 142 -0.83 22.61 10.77
CA PRO A 142 -0.52 21.20 10.62
C PRO A 142 0.58 20.77 11.59
N PHE A 143 0.58 19.50 12.00
CA PHE A 143 1.58 18.99 12.94
C PHE A 143 3.01 19.17 12.39
N ASN A 144 3.84 19.89 13.14
CA ASN A 144 5.24 20.12 12.81
C ASN A 144 6.08 20.00 14.09
N LEU A 145 7.08 19.11 14.11
CA LEU A 145 7.89 18.82 15.29
C LEU A 145 8.60 20.07 15.85
N ALA A 146 9.04 20.99 14.99
CA ALA A 146 9.69 22.22 15.42
C ALA A 146 8.70 23.22 16.04
N VAL A 147 7.48 23.30 15.49
CA VAL A 147 6.39 24.08 16.09
C VAL A 147 6.01 23.45 17.43
N ALA A 148 5.83 22.13 17.49
CA ALA A 148 5.47 21.37 18.67
C ALA A 148 6.50 21.50 19.81
N ALA A 149 7.80 21.56 19.51
CA ALA A 149 8.85 21.77 20.52
C ALA A 149 8.99 23.24 20.99
N ALA A 150 8.34 24.21 20.32
CA ALA A 150 8.56 25.62 20.54
C ALA A 150 7.90 26.18 21.80
N GLY A 151 6.67 25.73 22.13
CA GLY A 151 5.96 26.11 23.36
C GLY A 151 6.74 25.71 24.62
N PRO A 152 7.07 24.42 24.81
CA PRO A 152 7.89 23.97 25.94
C PRO A 152 9.26 24.69 26.02
N ARG A 153 9.90 24.96 24.87
CA ARG A 153 11.15 25.74 24.84
C ARG A 153 10.96 27.18 25.33
N ALA A 154 9.84 27.81 24.98
CA ALA A 154 9.50 29.16 25.42
C ALA A 154 9.26 29.18 26.93
N SER A 155 8.51 28.23 27.48
CA SER A 155 8.27 28.07 28.91
C SER A 155 9.57 27.84 29.70
N ARG A 156 10.47 26.98 29.22
CA ARG A 156 11.81 26.81 29.82
C ARG A 156 12.57 28.13 29.89
N ASN A 157 12.58 28.88 28.81
CA ASN A 157 13.28 30.18 28.77
C ASN A 157 12.64 31.20 29.73
N ALA A 158 11.30 31.18 29.87
CA ALA A 158 10.60 32.01 30.85
C ALA A 158 11.01 31.64 32.28
N ALA A 159 11.03 30.35 32.61
CA ALA A 159 11.46 29.86 33.91
C ALA A 159 12.89 30.29 34.25
N LEU A 160 13.83 30.12 33.31
CA LEU A 160 15.23 30.54 33.48
C LEU A 160 15.40 32.05 33.67
N ALA A 161 14.54 32.86 33.04
CA ALA A 161 14.60 34.31 33.18
C ALA A 161 13.97 34.81 34.49
N VAL A 162 12.92 34.15 34.96
CA VAL A 162 12.04 34.66 36.02
C VAL A 162 12.34 34.05 37.40
N LEU A 163 12.80 32.80 37.48
CA LEU A 163 13.12 32.15 38.77
C LEU A 163 14.28 32.81 39.53
N PRO A 164 15.43 33.17 38.91
CA PRO A 164 16.52 33.82 39.64
C PRO A 164 16.11 35.16 40.32
N PRO A 165 15.46 36.12 39.64
CA PRO A 165 15.01 37.34 40.31
C PRO A 165 13.92 37.09 41.35
N ALA A 166 13.05 36.08 41.15
CA ALA A 166 12.07 35.68 42.16
C ALA A 166 12.76 35.30 43.48
N LEU A 167 13.77 34.44 43.42
CA LEU A 167 14.52 33.99 44.61
C LEU A 167 15.26 35.14 45.30
N VAL A 168 15.88 36.04 44.53
CA VAL A 168 16.57 37.22 45.07
C VAL A 168 15.59 38.15 45.79
N LEU A 169 14.44 38.44 45.18
CA LEU A 169 13.42 39.31 45.77
C LEU A 169 12.78 38.70 47.02
N LEU A 170 12.54 37.39 47.03
CA LEU A 170 12.06 36.69 48.22
C LEU A 170 13.10 36.70 49.35
N ALA A 171 14.38 36.45 49.04
CA ALA A 171 15.44 36.48 50.05
C ALA A 171 15.64 37.88 50.64
N LEU A 172 15.64 38.92 49.81
CA LEU A 172 15.72 40.31 50.27
C LEU A 172 14.45 40.73 51.03
N GLY A 173 13.28 40.33 50.55
CA GLY A 173 12.00 40.62 51.18
C GLY A 173 11.87 40.00 52.57
N LEU A 174 12.24 38.73 52.72
CA LEU A 174 12.23 38.04 54.01
C LEU A 174 13.35 38.53 54.94
N GLY A 175 14.54 38.83 54.40
CA GLY A 175 15.69 39.29 55.18
C GLY A 175 15.58 40.73 55.67
N ALA A 176 14.89 41.60 54.93
CA ALA A 176 14.71 43.02 55.26
C ALA A 176 13.27 43.40 55.65
N ASP A 177 12.39 42.41 55.82
CA ASP A 177 10.96 42.55 56.13
C ASP A 177 10.23 43.51 55.16
N GLN A 178 10.54 43.41 53.86
CA GLN A 178 9.99 44.26 52.80
C GLN A 178 8.86 43.54 52.07
N ILE A 179 7.62 43.80 52.48
CA ILE A 179 6.43 43.13 51.96
C ILE A 179 6.25 43.28 50.44
N ILE A 180 6.64 44.42 49.86
CA ILE A 180 6.58 44.66 48.41
C ILE A 180 7.53 43.71 47.66
N ALA A 181 8.73 43.48 48.20
CA ALA A 181 9.70 42.56 47.61
C ALA A 181 9.21 41.10 47.74
N ILE A 182 8.54 40.75 48.84
CA ILE A 182 7.90 39.44 49.02
C ILE A 182 6.80 39.22 47.97
N TYR A 183 5.91 40.19 47.76
CA TYR A 183 4.84 40.08 46.77
C TYR A 183 5.37 40.03 45.32
N ALA A 184 6.34 40.89 44.97
CA ALA A 184 6.98 40.83 43.66
C ALA A 184 7.69 39.49 43.44
N GLY A 185 8.42 39.01 44.46
CA GLY A 185 9.08 37.71 44.44
C GLY A 185 8.10 36.53 44.27
N ARG A 186 6.95 36.56 44.96
CA ARG A 186 5.90 35.53 44.87
C ARG A 186 5.25 35.45 43.49
N LEU A 187 4.93 36.59 42.88
CA LEU A 187 4.35 36.60 41.53
C LEU A 187 5.33 36.02 40.50
N LEU A 188 6.61 36.41 40.58
CA LEU A 188 7.65 35.86 39.71
C LEU A 188 7.90 34.37 39.99
N LEU A 189 7.85 33.95 41.26
CA LEU A 189 7.95 32.53 41.63
C LEU A 189 6.81 31.71 41.00
N GLY A 190 5.57 32.24 41.02
CA GLY A 190 4.42 31.67 40.33
C GLY A 190 4.67 31.44 38.85
N ILE A 191 5.04 32.50 38.13
CA ILE A 191 5.32 32.44 36.70
C ILE A 191 6.47 31.46 36.41
N GLY A 192 7.54 31.52 37.19
CA GLY A 192 8.71 30.67 37.01
C GLY A 192 8.46 29.19 37.24
N LEU A 193 7.75 28.81 38.31
CA LEU A 193 7.47 27.41 38.64
C LEU A 193 6.46 26.79 37.68
N VAL A 194 5.40 27.51 37.31
CA VAL A 194 4.43 27.02 36.32
C VAL A 194 5.10 26.79 34.97
N SER A 195 5.90 27.74 34.49
CA SER A 195 6.65 27.58 33.23
C SER A 195 7.73 26.50 33.28
N LEU A 196 8.31 26.23 34.45
CA LEU A 196 9.26 25.13 34.62
C LEU A 196 8.55 23.77 34.55
N LEU A 197 7.44 23.61 35.27
CA LEU A 197 6.65 22.38 35.29
C LEU A 197 6.03 22.09 33.93
N ASP A 198 5.59 23.12 33.23
CA ASP A 198 5.11 23.02 31.84
C ASP A 198 6.19 22.45 30.90
N PHE A 199 7.46 22.87 31.05
CA PHE A 199 8.58 22.26 30.30
C PHE A 199 8.91 20.83 30.74
N LEU A 200 8.87 20.52 32.05
CA LEU A 200 9.26 19.22 32.58
C LEU A 200 8.23 18.11 32.30
N ILE A 201 6.95 18.46 32.19
CA ILE A 201 5.84 17.53 31.89
C ILE A 201 5.69 17.32 30.38
N ALA A 202 6.22 18.24 29.56
CA ALA A 202 6.23 18.11 28.11
C ALA A 202 7.01 16.85 27.67
N ASP A 203 6.54 16.15 26.62
CA ASP A 203 7.14 14.93 26.07
C ASP A 203 8.67 15.08 25.85
N PRO A 204 9.50 14.43 26.70
CA PRO A 204 10.94 14.58 26.64
C PRO A 204 11.53 13.91 25.39
N GLY A 205 10.87 12.89 24.84
CA GLY A 205 11.27 12.22 23.60
C GLY A 205 11.10 13.11 22.37
N LYS A 206 9.97 13.84 22.25
CA LYS A 206 9.77 14.82 21.17
C LYS A 206 10.78 15.96 21.22
N TYR A 207 11.08 16.47 22.42
CA TYR A 207 12.06 17.54 22.59
C TYR A 207 13.49 17.06 22.28
N ALA A 208 13.86 15.85 22.70
CA ALA A 208 15.15 15.23 22.38
C ALA A 208 15.31 15.02 20.87
N ALA A 209 14.30 14.44 20.20
CA ALA A 209 14.30 14.23 18.75
C ALA A 209 14.40 15.56 17.96
N PHE A 210 13.72 16.61 18.42
CA PHE A 210 13.87 17.95 17.83
C PHE A 210 15.31 18.48 17.99
N ARG A 211 15.91 18.34 19.17
CA ARG A 211 17.28 18.80 19.44
C ARG A 211 18.32 18.04 18.62
N GLU A 212 18.11 16.74 18.44
CA GLU A 212 18.95 15.92 17.59
C GLU A 212 18.87 16.34 16.13
N ARG A 213 17.65 16.53 15.59
CA ARG A 213 17.44 17.07 14.23
C ARG A 213 18.01 18.49 14.08
N GLU A 214 17.89 19.36 15.09
CA GLU A 214 18.47 20.72 15.10
C GLU A 214 20.01 20.65 15.07
N ARG A 215 20.63 19.75 15.85
CA ARG A 215 22.08 19.52 15.83
C ARG A 215 22.55 18.91 14.51
N ALA A 216 21.83 17.93 13.97
CA ALA A 216 22.13 17.31 12.68
C ALA A 216 22.02 18.33 11.54
N ALA A 217 20.97 19.15 11.53
CA ALA A 217 20.81 20.24 10.57
C ALA A 217 21.90 21.31 10.74
N ALA A 218 22.25 21.69 11.96
CA ALA A 218 23.34 22.65 12.22
C ALA A 218 24.71 22.09 11.83
N ALA A 219 24.97 20.80 12.05
CA ALA A 219 26.20 20.12 11.63
C ALA A 219 26.26 19.96 10.09
N LYS A 220 25.13 19.66 9.44
CA LYS A 220 25.00 19.65 7.97
C LYS A 220 25.20 21.07 7.40
N ALA A 221 24.65 22.11 8.05
CA ALA A 221 24.82 23.52 7.66
C ALA A 221 26.25 24.04 7.89
N ALA A 222 26.93 23.60 8.94
CA ALA A 222 28.32 23.95 9.21
C ALA A 222 29.32 23.28 8.25
N LYS A 223 28.89 22.21 7.55
CA LYS A 223 29.63 21.54 6.47
C LYS A 223 29.23 22.05 5.08
N VAL A 224 28.48 23.15 4.98
CA VAL A 224 28.24 23.83 3.71
C VAL A 224 29.50 24.60 3.37
N ASP A 225 30.47 23.90 2.78
CA ASP A 225 31.33 24.54 1.80
C ASP A 225 30.42 25.08 0.69
N GLU A 226 30.70 26.31 0.24
CA GLU A 226 30.19 26.82 -1.04
C GLU A 226 30.69 25.90 -2.15
N LEU A 227 29.89 24.86 -2.40
CA LEU A 227 30.19 23.83 -3.38
C LEU A 227 30.06 24.43 -4.78
N ARG A 228 31.21 24.66 -5.42
CA ARG A 228 31.35 25.08 -6.82
C ARG A 228 30.61 24.08 -7.72
N GLY A 229 29.68 24.57 -8.54
CA GLY A 229 29.05 23.94 -9.71
C GLY A 229 28.63 22.47 -9.60
N TRP A 230 27.33 22.18 -9.66
CA TRP A 230 26.76 20.82 -9.65
C TRP A 230 27.51 19.81 -10.53
N MET A 231 27.89 20.19 -11.76
CA MET A 231 28.60 19.29 -12.68
C MET A 231 29.93 18.75 -12.18
N ALA A 232 30.69 19.52 -11.40
CA ALA A 232 31.98 19.07 -10.89
C ALA A 232 31.80 17.95 -9.85
N GLN A 233 30.65 17.91 -9.19
CA GLN A 233 30.33 16.97 -8.12
C GLN A 233 29.58 15.73 -8.63
N ALA A 234 28.84 15.87 -9.74
CA ALA A 234 28.00 14.81 -10.27
C ALA A 234 28.74 13.46 -10.50
N PRO A 235 29.97 13.40 -11.06
CA PRO A 235 30.69 12.13 -11.21
C PRO A 235 31.01 11.44 -9.87
N GLU A 236 31.37 12.21 -8.84
CA GLU A 236 31.65 11.65 -7.51
C GLU A 236 30.36 11.17 -6.84
N LEU A 237 29.28 11.92 -6.98
CA LEU A 237 27.98 11.51 -6.48
C LEU A 237 27.48 10.23 -7.17
N LYS A 238 27.63 10.15 -8.49
CA LYS A 238 27.34 8.96 -9.28
C LYS A 238 28.13 7.75 -8.77
N ARG A 239 29.44 7.90 -8.54
CA ARG A 239 30.27 6.84 -7.92
C ARG A 239 29.79 6.46 -6.53
N ARG A 240 29.43 7.43 -5.69
CA ARG A 240 28.89 7.19 -4.34
C ARG A 240 27.58 6.40 -4.41
N MET A 241 26.68 6.75 -5.34
CA MET A 241 25.43 6.02 -5.55
C MET A 241 25.66 4.57 -5.97
N LEU A 242 26.75 4.28 -6.69
CA LEU A 242 27.10 2.90 -7.05
C LEU A 242 27.69 2.14 -5.87
N ALA A 243 28.55 2.78 -5.09
CA ALA A 243 29.31 2.14 -4.01
C ALA A 243 28.53 1.95 -2.70
N ALA A 244 27.54 2.79 -2.41
CA ALA A 244 26.80 2.79 -1.15
C ALA A 244 25.28 2.81 -1.38
N ARG A 245 24.52 2.39 -0.38
CA ARG A 245 23.06 2.52 -0.28
C ARG A 245 22.66 3.01 1.10
N SER A 246 21.48 3.63 1.18
CA SER A 246 20.88 4.10 2.43
C SER A 246 20.67 2.96 3.43
N GLU A 247 20.21 1.81 2.93
CA GLU A 247 19.89 0.64 3.74
C GLU A 247 20.49 -0.60 3.06
N ASN A 248 21.01 -1.53 3.87
CA ASN A 248 21.54 -2.79 3.38
C ASN A 248 21.41 -3.85 4.47
N ALA A 249 21.26 -5.09 4.03
CA ALA A 249 21.31 -6.27 4.88
C ALA A 249 22.35 -7.24 4.32
N ARG A 250 22.73 -8.24 5.11
CA ARG A 250 23.65 -9.29 4.67
C ARG A 250 22.96 -10.64 4.74
N HIS A 251 22.64 -11.19 3.58
CA HIS A 251 22.13 -12.55 3.49
C HIS A 251 23.26 -13.56 3.79
N PRO A 252 23.04 -14.59 4.63
CA PRO A 252 24.07 -15.56 4.99
C PRO A 252 24.72 -16.26 3.79
N ARG A 253 23.89 -16.61 2.79
CA ARG A 253 24.33 -17.35 1.58
C ARG A 253 24.61 -16.45 0.38
N LEU A 254 23.92 -15.32 0.27
CA LEU A 254 23.87 -14.50 -0.96
C LEU A 254 24.67 -13.20 -0.83
N GLY A 255 25.28 -12.96 0.33
CA GLY A 255 26.07 -11.77 0.60
C GLY A 255 25.21 -10.51 0.74
N PRO A 256 25.70 -9.34 0.33
CA PRO A 256 24.99 -8.08 0.52
C PRO A 256 23.68 -8.05 -0.27
N VAL A 257 22.62 -7.59 0.39
CA VAL A 257 21.32 -7.27 -0.18
C VAL A 257 21.13 -5.77 0.02
N LEU A 258 21.07 -5.04 -1.08
CA LEU A 258 21.19 -3.58 -1.10
C LEU A 258 19.84 -2.96 -1.44
N ALA A 259 19.37 -2.03 -0.62
CA ALA A 259 18.14 -1.30 -0.92
C ALA A 259 18.37 -0.36 -2.11
N PRO A 260 17.59 -0.44 -3.20
CA PRO A 260 17.78 0.44 -4.36
C PRO A 260 17.55 1.93 -4.02
N TRP A 261 18.16 2.84 -4.79
CA TRP A 261 17.81 4.26 -4.67
C TRP A 261 16.37 4.50 -5.14
N GLN A 262 15.63 5.35 -4.45
CA GLN A 262 14.23 5.61 -4.75
C GLN A 262 14.09 6.72 -5.80
N PHE A 263 13.51 6.40 -6.95
CA PHE A 263 13.17 7.33 -8.03
C PHE A 263 11.73 7.80 -7.82
N ARG A 264 11.55 8.94 -7.17
CA ARG A 264 10.25 9.40 -6.63
C ARG A 264 9.60 10.42 -7.54
N ASN A 265 8.64 9.98 -8.36
CA ASN A 265 7.87 10.86 -9.25
C ASN A 265 7.02 11.86 -8.45
N CYS A 266 7.37 13.14 -8.53
CA CYS A 266 6.70 14.22 -7.82
C CYS A 266 6.22 15.35 -8.74
N GLY A 267 6.62 15.36 -10.01
CA GLY A 267 6.10 16.24 -11.05
C GLY A 267 5.79 15.45 -12.32
N MET A 268 4.61 15.64 -12.89
CA MET A 268 4.10 14.88 -14.03
C MET A 268 3.64 15.82 -15.16
N GLY A 269 3.81 15.35 -16.39
CA GLY A 269 3.37 16.02 -17.62
C GLY A 269 3.02 15.02 -18.72
N GLY A 270 3.29 15.37 -19.98
CA GLY A 270 3.19 14.48 -21.15
C GLY A 270 1.86 13.74 -21.28
N ARG A 271 1.91 12.51 -21.81
CA ARG A 271 0.70 11.67 -21.97
C ARG A 271 0.08 11.25 -20.64
N HIS A 272 0.86 11.20 -19.57
CA HIS A 272 0.40 10.77 -18.24
C HIS A 272 -0.64 11.73 -17.64
N THR A 273 -0.62 13.01 -18.02
CA THR A 273 -1.58 14.00 -17.51
C THR A 273 -2.62 14.41 -18.55
N GLU A 274 -2.50 13.99 -19.81
CA GLU A 274 -3.30 14.53 -20.92
C GLU A 274 -4.79 14.24 -20.80
N LYS A 275 -5.14 13.07 -20.25
CA LYS A 275 -6.54 12.65 -20.11
C LYS A 275 -7.21 13.20 -18.85
N GLU A 276 -6.48 13.20 -17.74
CA GLU A 276 -7.01 13.56 -16.42
C GLU A 276 -6.91 15.05 -16.15
N TYR A 277 -5.85 15.69 -16.66
CA TYR A 277 -5.50 17.08 -16.43
C TYR A 277 -5.06 17.74 -17.77
N PRO A 278 -5.98 17.87 -18.74
CA PRO A 278 -5.66 18.43 -20.06
C PRO A 278 -5.11 19.86 -19.98
N GLU A 279 -5.41 20.59 -18.91
CA GLU A 279 -4.92 21.95 -18.67
C GLU A 279 -3.47 22.03 -18.21
N SER A 280 -2.83 20.93 -17.80
CA SER A 280 -1.39 20.92 -17.52
C SER A 280 -0.60 21.28 -18.79
N ASN A 281 0.44 22.09 -18.68
CA ASN A 281 1.22 22.58 -19.82
C ASN A 281 2.64 22.00 -19.90
N VAL A 282 2.94 20.98 -19.11
CA VAL A 282 4.25 20.31 -19.13
C VAL A 282 4.21 19.16 -20.13
N SER A 283 5.06 19.20 -21.17
CA SER A 283 5.11 18.21 -22.26
C SER A 283 5.95 16.98 -21.90
N MET A 284 6.99 17.14 -21.08
CA MET A 284 7.82 16.04 -20.59
C MET A 284 7.10 15.23 -19.50
N GLN A 285 7.31 13.91 -19.47
CA GLN A 285 6.43 12.97 -18.76
C GLN A 285 6.59 12.96 -17.24
N GLU A 286 7.82 12.84 -16.72
CA GLU A 286 8.09 12.77 -15.28
C GLU A 286 9.31 13.59 -14.86
N ALA A 287 9.20 14.18 -13.67
CA ALA A 287 10.29 14.78 -12.91
C ALA A 287 10.27 14.23 -11.48
N MET A 288 11.40 13.65 -11.08
CA MET A 288 11.53 12.84 -9.88
C MET A 288 12.53 13.46 -8.89
N PHE A 289 12.29 13.28 -7.59
CA PHE A 289 13.32 13.47 -6.57
C PHE A 289 14.09 12.17 -6.35
N LEU A 290 15.42 12.29 -6.24
CA LEU A 290 16.31 11.23 -5.77
C LEU A 290 16.78 11.60 -4.36
N ILE A 291 16.35 10.83 -3.36
CA ILE A 291 16.72 11.08 -1.98
C ILE A 291 18.05 10.38 -1.66
N LEU A 292 19.12 11.16 -1.46
CA LEU A 292 20.49 10.64 -1.35
C LEU A 292 21.07 10.72 0.08
N SER A 293 20.42 11.49 0.97
CA SER A 293 20.87 11.68 2.36
C SER A 293 20.11 10.88 3.40
N ALA A 294 19.11 10.09 3.01
CA ALA A 294 18.30 9.34 3.96
C ALA A 294 19.06 8.10 4.44
N ASP A 295 18.95 7.81 5.73
CA ASP A 295 19.56 6.64 6.37
C ASP A 295 18.65 5.40 6.32
N SER A 296 17.38 5.57 5.92
CA SER A 296 16.44 4.46 5.73
C SER A 296 15.40 4.75 4.65
N TYR A 297 14.72 3.70 4.19
CA TYR A 297 13.60 3.83 3.26
C TYR A 297 12.44 4.65 3.81
N GLN A 298 12.17 4.56 5.11
CA GLN A 298 11.11 5.33 5.78
C GLN A 298 11.47 6.82 5.83
N GLU A 299 12.72 7.18 6.14
CA GLU A 299 13.16 8.57 6.10
C GLU A 299 13.09 9.14 4.66
N ALA A 300 13.47 8.34 3.67
CA ALA A 300 13.36 8.73 2.26
C ALA A 300 11.90 8.99 1.85
N GLN A 301 10.95 8.16 2.32
CA GLN A 301 9.52 8.37 2.11
C GLN A 301 9.01 9.64 2.80
N GLU A 302 9.38 9.89 4.06
CA GLU A 302 9.00 11.11 4.78
C GLU A 302 9.50 12.37 4.06
N LEU A 303 10.75 12.35 3.59
CA LEU A 303 11.34 13.47 2.87
C LEU A 303 10.68 13.67 1.51
N THR A 304 10.32 12.60 0.81
CA THR A 304 9.57 12.65 -0.46
C THR A 304 8.24 13.37 -0.29
N VAL A 305 7.45 13.00 0.73
CA VAL A 305 6.16 13.64 1.01
C VAL A 305 6.35 15.12 1.35
N ARG A 306 7.38 15.45 2.14
CA ARG A 306 7.70 16.84 2.48
C ARG A 306 8.07 17.67 1.25
N LEU A 307 8.94 17.14 0.38
CA LEU A 307 9.37 17.80 -0.85
C LEU A 307 8.20 17.99 -1.82
N GLN A 308 7.35 16.98 -2.00
CA GLN A 308 6.17 17.05 -2.86
C GLN A 308 5.16 18.09 -2.36
N ASN A 309 4.87 18.10 -1.06
CA ASN A 309 3.99 19.12 -0.48
C ASN A 309 4.58 20.52 -0.62
N ARG A 310 5.90 20.66 -0.42
CA ARG A 310 6.54 21.97 -0.58
C ARG A 310 6.56 22.43 -2.03
N LEU A 311 6.80 21.52 -2.97
CA LEU A 311 6.72 21.81 -4.41
C LEU A 311 5.31 22.29 -4.78
N LYS A 312 4.27 21.61 -4.29
CA LYS A 312 2.87 22.04 -4.48
C LYS A 312 2.67 23.47 -3.96
N GLU A 313 3.12 23.78 -2.75
CA GLU A 313 2.99 25.13 -2.19
C GLU A 313 3.76 26.19 -2.99
N ILE A 314 4.94 25.87 -3.52
CA ILE A 314 5.72 26.77 -4.37
C ILE A 314 4.95 27.07 -5.65
N ILE A 315 4.43 26.04 -6.32
CA ILE A 315 3.66 26.17 -7.56
C ILE A 315 2.40 27.02 -7.31
N GLU A 316 1.62 26.72 -6.27
CA GLU A 316 0.38 27.43 -5.95
C GLU A 316 0.58 28.89 -5.50
N LYS A 317 1.78 29.25 -5.04
CA LYS A 317 2.11 30.63 -4.65
C LYS A 317 2.55 31.49 -5.83
N GLU A 318 3.03 30.87 -6.90
CA GLU A 318 3.57 31.60 -8.06
C GLU A 318 2.43 32.11 -8.95
N GLU A 319 2.53 33.36 -9.41
CA GLU A 319 1.46 33.97 -10.19
C GLU A 319 1.29 33.25 -11.54
N GLY A 320 0.05 32.90 -11.88
CA GLY A 320 -0.26 32.17 -13.12
C GLY A 320 0.09 30.68 -13.06
N CYS A 321 0.51 30.16 -11.90
CA CYS A 321 0.79 28.75 -11.69
C CYS A 321 -0.28 28.10 -10.80
N ARG A 322 -0.52 26.81 -10.98
CA ARG A 322 -1.48 26.03 -10.17
C ARG A 322 -1.24 24.53 -10.34
N VAL A 323 -1.63 23.73 -9.35
CA VAL A 323 -1.61 22.26 -9.43
C VAL A 323 -3.02 21.75 -9.70
N MET A 324 -3.19 21.00 -10.80
CA MET A 324 -4.50 20.44 -11.17
C MET A 324 -4.89 19.25 -10.28
N GLY A 325 -3.89 18.46 -9.85
CA GLY A 325 -4.11 17.27 -9.04
C GLY A 325 -2.86 16.39 -8.94
N ILE A 326 -3.10 15.14 -8.59
CA ILE A 326 -2.08 14.10 -8.47
C ILE A 326 -2.38 13.05 -9.54
N GLY A 327 -1.43 12.80 -10.44
CA GLY A 327 -1.59 11.82 -11.50
C GLY A 327 -1.54 10.37 -11.00
N LEU A 328 -1.81 9.43 -11.90
CA LEU A 328 -1.84 7.99 -11.61
C LEU A 328 -0.57 7.42 -10.95
N GLU A 329 0.58 8.06 -11.13
CA GLU A 329 1.87 7.63 -10.56
C GLU A 329 2.22 8.36 -9.26
N GLY A 330 1.36 9.26 -8.78
CA GLY A 330 1.50 9.93 -7.50
C GLY A 330 2.23 11.28 -7.53
N GLY A 331 2.65 11.76 -8.70
CA GLY A 331 3.26 13.08 -8.88
C GLY A 331 2.23 14.19 -9.14
N LEU A 332 2.63 15.44 -8.95
CA LEU A 332 1.78 16.62 -9.16
C LEU A 332 1.64 16.90 -10.66
N ALA A 333 0.44 17.22 -11.14
CA ALA A 333 0.20 17.70 -12.50
C ALA A 333 0.06 19.23 -12.50
N PRO A 334 1.09 20.01 -12.90
CA PRO A 334 1.06 21.45 -12.75
C PRO A 334 0.73 22.18 -14.07
N TYR A 335 0.26 23.41 -13.93
CA TYR A 335 0.31 24.41 -14.99
C TYR A 335 1.26 25.53 -14.54
N ILE A 336 2.25 25.85 -15.36
CA ILE A 336 3.34 26.78 -15.02
C ILE A 336 3.48 27.85 -16.12
N GLU A 337 2.81 28.99 -15.93
CA GLU A 337 2.69 30.04 -16.95
C GLU A 337 3.87 31.00 -17.00
N LYS A 338 4.29 31.51 -15.84
CA LYS A 338 5.33 32.54 -15.72
C LYS A 338 6.55 32.01 -14.98
N GLY A 339 7.72 32.52 -15.35
CA GLY A 339 9.00 32.21 -14.71
C GLY A 339 10.17 32.71 -15.56
N ASP A 340 11.36 32.71 -14.99
CA ASP A 340 12.58 33.25 -15.63
C ASP A 340 13.07 32.40 -16.83
N TYR A 341 12.48 31.22 -17.03
CA TYR A 341 12.84 30.27 -18.08
C TYR A 341 11.75 30.21 -19.17
N PRO A 342 12.09 29.98 -20.44
CA PRO A 342 11.12 30.01 -21.53
C PRO A 342 10.15 28.81 -21.54
N LEU A 343 10.61 27.62 -21.16
CA LEU A 343 9.83 26.38 -21.18
C LEU A 343 9.24 26.02 -19.80
N PRO A 344 7.97 25.58 -19.71
CA PRO A 344 7.35 25.13 -18.46
C PRO A 344 8.12 24.02 -17.73
N GLU A 345 8.76 23.12 -18.47
CA GLU A 345 9.57 22.00 -17.96
C GLU A 345 10.72 22.52 -17.09
N VAL A 346 11.49 23.47 -17.61
CA VAL A 346 12.64 24.04 -16.90
C VAL A 346 12.19 24.82 -15.68
N ARG A 347 11.04 25.52 -15.77
CA ARG A 347 10.43 26.19 -14.62
C ARG A 347 10.06 25.20 -13.52
N LEU A 348 9.46 24.06 -13.87
CA LEU A 348 9.16 22.97 -12.91
C LEU A 348 10.43 22.50 -12.20
N TRP A 349 11.48 22.22 -12.95
CA TRP A 349 12.75 21.73 -12.38
C TRP A 349 13.41 22.76 -11.46
N ALA A 350 13.33 24.05 -11.82
CA ALA A 350 13.80 25.14 -10.96
C ALA A 350 12.96 25.23 -9.66
N MET A 351 11.65 25.06 -9.74
CA MET A 351 10.78 24.99 -8.56
C MET A 351 11.06 23.75 -7.70
N MET A 352 11.40 22.61 -8.31
CA MET A 352 11.86 21.41 -7.60
C MET A 352 13.18 21.66 -6.86
N LYS A 353 14.17 22.26 -7.52
CA LYS A 353 15.43 22.69 -6.88
C LYS A 353 15.16 23.62 -5.69
N ARG A 354 14.23 24.57 -5.84
CA ARG A 354 13.80 25.46 -4.75
C ARG A 354 13.12 24.68 -3.61
N ALA A 355 12.27 23.70 -3.91
CA ALA A 355 11.63 22.85 -2.90
C ALA A 355 12.66 22.09 -2.05
N ILE A 356 13.73 21.57 -2.68
CA ILE A 356 14.85 20.93 -1.99
C ILE A 356 15.47 21.89 -0.97
N ALA A 357 15.84 23.10 -1.42
CA ALA A 357 16.46 24.10 -0.56
C ALA A 357 15.55 24.57 0.58
N GLU A 358 14.27 24.84 0.29
CA GLU A 358 13.30 25.30 1.30
C GLU A 358 12.93 24.19 2.31
N CYS A 359 13.14 22.92 1.97
CA CYS A 359 13.05 21.79 2.90
C CYS A 359 14.31 21.57 3.74
N GLY A 360 15.31 22.45 3.61
CA GLY A 360 16.58 22.41 4.37
C GLY A 360 17.55 21.34 3.88
N GLN A 361 17.38 20.84 2.65
CA GLN A 361 18.27 19.88 2.01
C GLN A 361 19.16 20.59 1.00
N ARG A 362 20.37 20.06 0.76
CA ARG A 362 21.29 20.60 -0.26
C ARG A 362 20.97 19.99 -1.64
N PRO A 363 20.60 20.80 -2.65
CA PRO A 363 20.42 20.34 -4.01
C PRO A 363 21.70 19.72 -4.57
N GLY A 364 21.60 18.53 -5.16
CA GLY A 364 22.74 17.80 -5.72
C GLY A 364 23.65 17.13 -4.68
N VAL A 365 23.32 17.16 -3.39
CA VAL A 365 24.12 16.44 -2.37
C VAL A 365 23.22 15.55 -1.53
N ASP A 366 22.15 16.15 -0.98
CA ASP A 366 21.18 15.46 -0.14
C ASP A 366 20.00 14.96 -0.98
N VAL A 367 19.58 15.76 -1.98
CA VAL A 367 18.52 15.41 -2.93
C VAL A 367 18.93 15.86 -4.33
N ALA A 368 18.81 14.98 -5.32
CA ALA A 368 19.00 15.30 -6.74
C ALA A 368 17.68 15.16 -7.52
N ILE A 369 17.70 15.50 -8.80
CA ILE A 369 16.55 15.37 -9.71
C ILE A 369 16.86 14.31 -10.78
N ALA A 370 15.86 13.49 -11.10
CA ALA A 370 15.86 12.60 -12.26
C ALA A 370 14.70 12.95 -13.18
N LEU A 371 14.88 12.78 -14.49
CA LEU A 371 13.86 13.07 -15.49
C LEU A 371 13.54 11.83 -16.31
N ASP A 372 12.29 11.72 -16.72
CA ASP A 372 11.83 10.89 -17.83
C ASP A 372 11.04 11.81 -18.78
N PRO A 373 11.68 12.39 -19.79
CA PRO A 373 11.00 13.23 -20.76
C PRO A 373 10.06 12.47 -21.70
N ALA A 374 10.26 11.16 -21.91
CA ALA A 374 9.58 10.35 -22.92
C ALA A 374 9.59 11.03 -24.31
N MET A 375 10.79 11.36 -24.83
CA MET A 375 10.92 12.20 -26.03
C MET A 375 10.30 11.60 -27.31
N SER A 376 10.09 10.28 -27.35
CA SER A 376 9.33 9.62 -28.42
C SER A 376 7.93 10.24 -28.59
N GLU A 377 7.25 10.61 -27.49
CA GLU A 377 5.93 11.25 -27.54
C GLU A 377 5.97 12.68 -28.10
N LEU A 378 7.05 13.43 -27.83
CA LEU A 378 7.26 14.77 -28.38
C LEU A 378 7.56 14.70 -29.89
N GLU A 379 8.27 13.67 -30.34
CA GLU A 379 8.52 13.42 -31.76
C GLU A 379 7.23 12.97 -32.48
N LEU A 380 6.45 12.07 -31.90
CA LEU A 380 5.14 11.67 -32.43
C LEU A 380 4.19 12.87 -32.54
N ALA A 381 4.14 13.74 -31.53
CA ALA A 381 3.35 14.97 -31.59
C ALA A 381 3.79 15.89 -32.74
N TYR A 382 5.10 16.01 -32.99
CA TYR A 382 5.62 16.76 -34.12
C TYR A 382 5.20 16.14 -35.47
N ARG A 383 5.37 14.83 -35.63
CA ARG A 383 4.98 14.08 -36.83
C ARG A 383 3.49 14.27 -37.14
N ASP A 384 2.64 14.14 -36.12
CA ASP A 384 1.20 14.26 -36.25
C ASP A 384 0.77 15.70 -36.59
N GLU A 385 1.29 16.71 -35.88
CA GLU A 385 0.90 18.11 -36.08
C GLU A 385 1.38 18.66 -37.43
N HIS A 386 2.54 18.22 -37.90
CA HIS A 386 3.12 18.67 -39.17
C HIS A 386 2.90 17.70 -40.34
N ASN A 387 2.25 16.56 -40.11
CA ASN A 387 2.00 15.50 -41.09
C ASN A 387 3.28 15.02 -41.81
N VAL A 388 4.33 14.74 -41.03
CA VAL A 388 5.66 14.31 -41.48
C VAL A 388 6.06 13.00 -40.77
N PRO A 389 5.46 11.86 -41.16
CA PRO A 389 5.59 10.60 -40.40
C PRO A 389 7.03 10.07 -40.25
N ASP A 390 7.93 10.48 -41.16
CA ASP A 390 9.33 10.02 -41.17
C ASP A 390 10.30 10.98 -40.45
N ALA A 391 9.81 12.05 -39.81
CA ALA A 391 10.67 13.01 -39.12
C ALA A 391 11.37 12.37 -37.91
N VAL A 392 12.68 12.55 -37.77
CA VAL A 392 13.46 12.05 -36.63
C VAL A 392 14.28 13.19 -36.04
N GLY A 393 14.29 13.33 -34.71
CA GLY A 393 15.05 14.36 -34.00
C GLY A 393 14.40 15.74 -34.01
N MET A 394 13.08 15.79 -34.21
CA MET A 394 12.27 17.01 -34.11
C MET A 394 11.21 16.80 -33.03
N TYR A 395 11.12 17.73 -32.08
CA TYR A 395 10.36 17.54 -30.85
C TYR A 395 9.42 18.72 -30.62
N LEU A 396 8.11 18.42 -30.57
CA LEU A 396 7.08 19.41 -30.31
C LEU A 396 6.68 19.40 -28.83
N PHE A 397 6.81 20.54 -28.16
CA PHE A 397 6.32 20.75 -26.80
C PHE A 397 4.82 21.06 -26.84
N TRP A 398 4.01 20.05 -27.18
CA TRP A 398 2.60 20.21 -27.59
C TRP A 398 1.66 20.65 -26.47
N ARG A 399 2.04 20.44 -25.21
CA ARG A 399 1.22 20.81 -24.05
C ARG A 399 1.31 22.30 -23.74
N ASP A 400 2.41 22.95 -24.12
CA ASP A 400 2.57 24.38 -23.90
C ASP A 400 1.82 25.20 -24.96
N LYS A 401 1.29 26.36 -24.54
CA LYS A 401 0.56 27.27 -25.44
C LYS A 401 1.44 27.78 -26.58
N ALA A 402 2.74 27.94 -26.34
CA ALA A 402 3.67 28.42 -27.36
C ALA A 402 3.96 27.35 -28.43
N LYS A 403 3.68 26.06 -28.17
CA LYS A 403 3.94 24.94 -29.08
C LYS A 403 5.36 24.98 -29.66
N THR A 404 6.33 25.21 -28.79
CA THR A 404 7.74 25.33 -29.19
C THR A 404 8.20 24.02 -29.85
N VAL A 405 8.86 24.14 -31.00
CA VAL A 405 9.53 23.02 -31.66
C VAL A 405 11.03 23.17 -31.45
N LEU A 406 11.66 22.12 -30.96
CA LEU A 406 13.11 22.03 -30.83
C LEU A 406 13.62 20.89 -31.71
N ASP A 407 14.75 21.09 -32.37
CA ASP A 407 15.50 20.00 -32.97
C ASP A 407 16.39 19.32 -31.92
N ARG A 408 17.03 18.23 -32.33
CA ARG A 408 17.94 17.44 -31.50
C ARG A 408 19.00 18.29 -30.78
N ASP A 409 19.66 19.19 -31.49
CA ASP A 409 20.75 19.99 -30.94
C ASP A 409 20.22 20.97 -29.88
N ALA A 410 19.06 21.57 -30.13
CA ALA A 410 18.40 22.44 -29.16
C ALA A 410 17.88 21.68 -27.93
N VAL A 411 17.44 20.42 -28.07
CA VAL A 411 17.09 19.55 -26.92
C VAL A 411 18.32 19.20 -26.10
N LEU A 412 19.45 18.85 -26.73
CA LEU A 412 20.69 18.61 -26.01
C LEU A 412 21.13 19.85 -25.23
N GLU A 413 21.10 21.02 -25.90
CA GLU A 413 21.44 22.30 -25.28
C GLU A 413 20.48 22.67 -24.14
N LEU A 414 19.20 22.31 -24.22
CA LEU A 414 18.24 22.49 -23.13
C LEU A 414 18.68 21.74 -21.87
N PHE A 415 19.08 20.48 -21.99
CA PHE A 415 19.58 19.70 -20.84
C PHE A 415 20.91 20.26 -20.32
N VAL A 416 21.84 20.62 -21.22
CA VAL A 416 23.12 21.20 -20.85
C VAL A 416 22.93 22.51 -20.10
N GLN A 417 22.09 23.43 -20.59
CA GLN A 417 21.81 24.71 -19.92
C GLN A 417 21.11 24.52 -18.58
N ALA A 418 20.18 23.56 -18.47
CA ALA A 418 19.54 23.22 -17.21
C ALA A 418 20.57 22.85 -16.13
N ILE A 419 21.59 22.07 -16.50
CA ILE A 419 22.64 21.58 -15.61
C ILE A 419 23.70 22.65 -15.34
N GLU A 420 24.23 23.29 -16.38
CA GLU A 420 25.40 24.18 -16.30
C GLU A 420 25.02 25.60 -15.88
N ARG A 421 23.97 26.15 -16.47
CA ARG A 421 23.60 27.55 -16.29
C ARG A 421 22.60 27.73 -15.16
N TYR A 422 21.62 26.86 -15.05
CA TYR A 422 20.57 26.94 -14.04
C TYR A 422 20.89 26.10 -12.80
N GLU A 423 21.99 25.35 -12.86
CA GLU A 423 22.49 24.48 -11.78
C GLU A 423 21.37 23.58 -11.23
N ILE A 424 20.53 23.05 -12.12
CA ILE A 424 19.53 22.05 -11.78
C ILE A 424 20.30 20.75 -11.49
N PRO A 425 20.12 20.12 -10.32
CA PRO A 425 20.88 18.94 -9.93
C PRO A 425 20.39 17.67 -10.64
N LEU A 426 20.38 17.67 -11.98
CA LEU A 426 19.97 16.53 -12.80
C LEU A 426 21.04 15.44 -12.74
N LEU A 427 20.70 14.30 -12.16
CA LEU A 427 21.59 13.14 -12.00
C LEU A 427 21.21 11.95 -12.88
N SER A 428 20.01 11.99 -13.46
CA SER A 428 19.52 10.96 -14.37
C SER A 428 18.58 11.53 -15.42
N ILE A 429 18.71 11.06 -16.66
CA ILE A 429 17.77 11.29 -17.75
C ILE A 429 17.42 9.92 -18.36
N GLU A 430 16.16 9.54 -18.26
CA GLU A 430 15.54 8.40 -18.95
C GLU A 430 14.94 8.89 -20.27
N ASP A 431 15.06 8.16 -21.37
CA ASP A 431 14.43 8.48 -22.67
C ASP A 431 14.59 9.95 -23.11
N GLY A 432 15.84 10.43 -23.01
CA GLY A 432 16.23 11.81 -23.33
C GLY A 432 16.16 12.18 -24.81
N PHE A 433 15.98 11.21 -25.70
CA PHE A 433 15.72 11.37 -27.13
C PHE A 433 14.76 10.25 -27.60
N SER A 434 14.09 10.45 -28.73
CA SER A 434 13.19 9.43 -29.31
C SER A 434 13.91 8.08 -29.47
N GLU A 435 13.19 6.96 -29.35
CA GLU A 435 13.71 5.61 -29.61
C GLU A 435 14.33 5.48 -31.01
N ASN A 436 13.88 6.31 -31.97
CA ASN A 436 14.40 6.34 -33.34
C ASN A 436 15.60 7.29 -33.51
N ASP A 437 15.91 8.12 -32.53
CA ASP A 437 16.93 9.18 -32.61
C ASP A 437 18.28 8.76 -31.99
N HIS A 438 18.91 7.73 -32.56
CA HIS A 438 20.20 7.21 -32.08
C HIS A 438 21.33 8.27 -32.09
N GLN A 439 21.24 9.28 -32.96
CA GLN A 439 22.21 10.38 -33.00
C GLN A 439 22.09 11.27 -31.75
N GLY A 440 20.86 11.58 -31.32
CA GLY A 440 20.59 12.32 -30.09
C GLY A 440 21.09 11.56 -28.86
N TRP A 441 20.79 10.26 -28.77
CA TRP A 441 21.29 9.40 -27.69
C TRP A 441 22.82 9.40 -27.59
N ARG A 442 23.53 9.24 -28.72
CA ARG A 442 25.00 9.28 -28.75
C ARG A 442 25.53 10.62 -28.28
N ALA A 443 24.98 11.73 -28.78
CA ALA A 443 25.39 13.07 -28.38
C ALA A 443 25.18 13.32 -26.87
N LEU A 444 24.06 12.83 -26.31
CA LEU A 444 23.79 12.88 -24.88
C LEU A 444 24.82 12.07 -24.08
N ARG A 445 25.12 10.84 -24.52
CA ARG A 445 26.09 9.96 -23.84
C ARG A 445 27.50 10.53 -23.86
N GLU A 446 27.92 11.11 -24.98
CA GLU A 446 29.21 11.78 -25.13
C GLU A 446 29.30 13.03 -24.26
N ARG A 447 28.24 13.84 -24.19
CA ARG A 447 28.26 15.12 -23.47
C ARG A 447 28.12 15.01 -21.95
N LEU A 448 27.26 14.10 -21.47
CA LEU A 448 26.83 14.06 -20.06
C LEU A 448 26.98 12.71 -19.36
N GLY A 449 27.26 11.62 -20.09
CA GLY A 449 27.14 10.29 -19.49
C GLY A 449 28.21 9.91 -18.47
N GLU A 450 29.29 10.68 -18.33
CA GLU A 450 30.23 10.53 -17.21
C GLU A 450 29.67 11.15 -15.91
N GLN A 451 28.82 12.17 -16.03
CA GLN A 451 28.24 12.90 -14.91
C GLN A 451 26.92 12.29 -14.43
N ILE A 452 26.07 11.83 -15.36
CA ILE A 452 24.70 11.41 -15.06
C ILE A 452 24.42 9.98 -15.55
N PHE A 453 23.33 9.40 -15.04
CA PHE A 453 22.75 8.18 -15.59
C PHE A 453 21.91 8.51 -16.82
N ILE A 454 22.13 7.78 -17.91
CA ILE A 454 21.36 7.86 -19.15
C ILE A 454 20.67 6.52 -19.29
N ILE A 455 19.38 6.52 -19.00
CA ILE A 455 18.55 5.33 -18.86
C ILE A 455 17.79 5.11 -20.16
N GLY A 456 17.91 3.92 -20.76
CA GLY A 456 17.03 3.51 -21.85
C GLY A 456 15.80 2.76 -21.33
N ASP A 457 14.61 3.17 -21.75
CA ASP A 457 13.33 2.46 -21.54
C ASP A 457 12.71 2.05 -22.88
N ASP A 458 12.10 2.98 -23.63
CA ASP A 458 11.48 2.69 -24.93
C ASP A 458 12.52 2.20 -25.95
N LEU A 459 13.76 2.69 -25.88
CA LEU A 459 14.87 2.25 -26.74
C LEU A 459 15.21 0.76 -26.60
N VAL A 460 14.96 0.16 -25.41
CA VAL A 460 15.42 -1.19 -25.08
C VAL A 460 14.32 -2.16 -24.69
N THR A 461 13.16 -1.69 -24.25
CA THR A 461 11.96 -2.50 -23.93
C THR A 461 12.21 -3.76 -23.08
N THR A 462 13.17 -3.71 -22.16
CA THR A 462 13.60 -4.88 -21.35
C THR A 462 13.91 -6.14 -22.20
N ASN A 463 14.31 -5.97 -23.45
CA ASN A 463 14.68 -7.07 -24.34
C ASN A 463 16.20 -7.23 -24.37
N ASP A 464 16.67 -8.44 -24.14
CA ASP A 464 18.09 -8.77 -24.04
C ASP A 464 18.90 -8.40 -25.30
N LYS A 465 18.32 -8.57 -26.49
CA LYS A 465 18.99 -8.20 -27.76
C LYS A 465 19.08 -6.69 -27.95
N THR A 466 17.99 -5.95 -27.73
CA THR A 466 17.98 -4.48 -27.89
C THR A 466 18.84 -3.78 -26.84
N ILE A 467 18.85 -4.28 -25.59
CA ILE A 467 19.77 -3.83 -24.53
C ILE A 467 21.23 -4.00 -25.00
N GLU A 468 21.60 -5.17 -25.50
CA GLU A 468 22.96 -5.41 -26.01
C GLU A 468 23.31 -4.45 -27.16
N VAL A 469 22.40 -4.26 -28.12
CA VAL A 469 22.62 -3.34 -29.24
C VAL A 469 22.80 -1.89 -28.77
N ALA A 470 21.98 -1.41 -27.85
CA ALA A 470 22.08 -0.04 -27.32
C ALA A 470 23.39 0.16 -26.51
N ALA A 471 23.82 -0.86 -25.76
CA ALA A 471 25.08 -0.85 -25.03
C ALA A 471 26.29 -0.84 -25.98
N ASP A 472 26.30 -1.71 -27.00
CA ASP A 472 27.39 -1.81 -27.97
C ASP A 472 27.53 -0.55 -28.83
N GLN A 473 26.43 0.16 -29.08
CA GLN A 473 26.42 1.46 -29.77
C GLN A 473 26.81 2.63 -28.85
N GLY A 474 26.99 2.41 -27.55
CA GLY A 474 27.31 3.44 -26.57
C GLY A 474 26.21 4.48 -26.39
N LEU A 475 24.94 4.07 -26.44
CA LEU A 475 23.80 5.00 -26.34
C LEU A 475 23.38 5.27 -24.89
N ILE A 476 23.55 4.27 -24.02
CA ILE A 476 23.07 4.28 -22.63
C ILE A 476 24.18 3.85 -21.67
N ASN A 477 24.05 4.19 -20.40
CA ASN A 477 24.89 3.64 -19.32
C ASN A 477 24.07 2.98 -18.21
N CYS A 478 22.74 2.97 -18.36
CA CYS A 478 21.79 2.34 -17.47
C CYS A 478 20.58 1.84 -18.29
N ALA A 479 19.99 0.72 -17.90
CA ALA A 479 18.78 0.17 -18.51
C ALA A 479 17.63 0.18 -17.50
N LEU A 480 16.44 0.58 -17.95
CA LEU A 480 15.21 0.42 -17.20
C LEU A 480 14.67 -1.00 -17.40
N ILE A 481 14.29 -1.65 -16.30
CA ILE A 481 13.82 -3.04 -16.30
C ILE A 481 12.35 -3.07 -15.89
N LYS A 482 11.49 -3.45 -16.82
CA LYS A 482 10.05 -3.66 -16.64
C LYS A 482 9.73 -5.09 -17.08
N ALA A 483 9.53 -5.99 -16.10
CA ALA A 483 9.33 -7.42 -16.38
C ALA A 483 8.16 -7.69 -17.35
N ASN A 484 7.14 -6.85 -17.35
CA ASN A 484 6.02 -6.99 -18.26
C ASN A 484 6.35 -6.60 -19.71
N GLN A 485 7.45 -5.90 -19.99
CA GLN A 485 7.88 -5.64 -21.38
C GLN A 485 8.44 -6.90 -22.05
N ILE A 486 8.88 -7.91 -21.29
CA ILE A 486 9.34 -9.20 -21.84
C ILE A 486 8.41 -10.37 -21.52
N GLY A 487 7.73 -10.34 -20.36
CA GLY A 487 6.56 -11.18 -20.07
C GLY A 487 6.78 -12.49 -19.32
N THR A 488 8.00 -12.79 -18.87
CA THR A 488 8.29 -13.89 -17.92
C THR A 488 9.42 -13.49 -16.96
N LEU A 489 9.50 -14.12 -15.79
CA LEU A 489 10.56 -13.81 -14.82
C LEU A 489 11.93 -14.23 -15.36
N TYR A 490 12.06 -15.40 -15.97
CA TYR A 490 13.34 -15.92 -16.45
C TYR A 490 13.90 -15.10 -17.62
N GLU A 491 13.06 -14.68 -18.58
CA GLU A 491 13.50 -13.76 -19.64
C GLU A 491 13.91 -12.39 -19.07
N THR A 492 13.26 -11.93 -17.99
CA THR A 492 13.68 -10.72 -17.27
C THR A 492 15.07 -10.89 -16.67
N LEU A 493 15.39 -12.07 -16.11
CA LEU A 493 16.75 -12.36 -15.61
C LEU A 493 17.80 -12.29 -16.73
N LEU A 494 17.49 -12.82 -17.92
CA LEU A 494 18.41 -12.76 -19.06
C LEU A 494 18.67 -11.33 -19.52
N ALA A 495 17.63 -10.50 -19.63
CA ALA A 495 17.76 -9.08 -19.97
C ALA A 495 18.66 -8.33 -18.96
N MET A 496 18.45 -8.56 -17.66
CA MET A 496 19.30 -7.98 -16.60
C MET A 496 20.75 -8.46 -16.67
N LEU A 497 20.99 -9.75 -16.92
CA LEU A 497 22.33 -10.31 -17.06
C LEU A 497 23.07 -9.71 -18.27
N VAL A 498 22.39 -9.54 -19.41
CA VAL A 498 22.99 -8.89 -20.58
C VAL A 498 23.41 -7.45 -20.24
N ALA A 499 22.52 -6.67 -19.63
CA ALA A 499 22.83 -5.30 -19.21
C ALA A 499 24.08 -5.25 -18.29
N LEU A 500 24.13 -6.09 -17.26
CA LEU A 500 25.26 -6.15 -16.32
C LEU A 500 26.56 -6.62 -16.98
N GLY A 501 26.48 -7.60 -17.88
CA GLY A 501 27.61 -8.11 -18.65
C GLY A 501 28.17 -7.08 -19.63
N LYS A 502 27.33 -6.15 -20.11
CA LYS A 502 27.70 -4.98 -20.91
C LYS A 502 28.13 -3.77 -20.08
N GLY A 503 28.13 -3.89 -18.74
CA GLY A 503 28.56 -2.83 -17.85
C GLY A 503 27.52 -1.73 -17.62
N LEU A 504 26.26 -1.96 -17.98
CA LEU A 504 25.16 -1.06 -17.66
C LEU A 504 24.71 -1.24 -16.21
N GLU A 505 24.21 -0.16 -15.62
CA GLU A 505 23.49 -0.17 -14.36
C GLU A 505 22.00 -0.46 -14.58
N LEU A 506 21.28 -0.86 -13.52
CA LEU A 506 19.87 -1.26 -13.63
C LEU A 506 18.96 -0.42 -12.75
N VAL A 507 17.86 0.10 -13.29
CA VAL A 507 16.74 0.65 -12.52
C VAL A 507 15.51 -0.22 -12.78
N VAL A 508 14.96 -0.84 -11.74
CA VAL A 508 13.72 -1.61 -11.86
C VAL A 508 12.54 -0.66 -11.79
N SER A 509 11.56 -0.83 -12.67
CA SER A 509 10.45 0.11 -12.81
C SER A 509 9.08 -0.55 -12.77
N HIS A 510 8.12 0.17 -12.21
CA HIS A 510 6.70 -0.13 -12.33
C HIS A 510 6.16 0.19 -13.74
N ARG A 511 4.84 0.07 -13.93
CA ARG A 511 4.11 0.75 -15.03
C ARG A 511 3.07 1.73 -14.50
N SER A 512 2.64 2.65 -15.35
CA SER A 512 1.61 3.66 -15.06
C SER A 512 0.32 3.09 -14.49
N LYS A 513 -0.06 1.87 -14.88
CA LYS A 513 -1.21 1.15 -14.31
C LYS A 513 -0.76 -0.09 -13.56
N SER A 514 -0.62 0.02 -12.25
CA SER A 514 -0.08 -1.05 -11.41
C SER A 514 -1.16 -1.69 -10.53
N PRO A 515 -1.13 -3.02 -10.33
CA PRO A 515 -1.83 -3.68 -9.25
C PRO A 515 -1.07 -3.49 -7.92
N ASN A 516 -1.71 -3.90 -6.83
CA ASN A 516 -1.09 -4.01 -5.50
C ASN A 516 -0.24 -5.28 -5.38
N ASP A 517 0.74 -5.42 -6.28
CA ASP A 517 1.75 -6.49 -6.26
C ASP A 517 3.13 -5.84 -6.06
N ASP A 518 4.03 -6.54 -5.36
CA ASP A 518 5.37 -6.08 -4.97
C ASP A 518 6.52 -6.74 -5.78
N MET A 519 6.20 -7.36 -6.91
CA MET A 519 7.15 -7.99 -7.84
C MET A 519 8.42 -7.15 -8.08
N GLU A 520 8.28 -5.84 -8.34
CA GLU A 520 9.40 -4.95 -8.62
C GLU A 520 10.40 -4.86 -7.47
N ALA A 521 9.93 -4.96 -6.21
CA ALA A 521 10.80 -4.99 -5.03
C ALA A 521 11.70 -6.23 -5.03
N HIS A 522 11.11 -7.40 -5.28
CA HIS A 522 11.86 -8.65 -5.34
C HIS A 522 12.86 -8.68 -6.50
N ILE A 523 12.48 -8.19 -7.68
CA ILE A 523 13.39 -8.11 -8.84
C ILE A 523 14.57 -7.17 -8.51
N ALA A 524 14.29 -6.00 -7.93
CA ALA A 524 15.32 -5.02 -7.58
C ALA A 524 16.31 -5.55 -6.55
N LEU A 525 15.81 -6.22 -5.50
CA LEU A 525 16.66 -6.86 -4.50
C LEU A 525 17.45 -8.05 -5.07
N ALA A 526 16.87 -8.86 -5.97
CA ALA A 526 17.57 -10.00 -6.56
C ALA A 526 18.90 -9.59 -7.22
N VAL A 527 18.90 -8.43 -7.90
CA VAL A 527 20.03 -7.93 -8.67
C VAL A 527 20.84 -6.82 -7.97
N ASN A 528 20.44 -6.41 -6.76
CA ASN A 528 20.97 -5.20 -6.09
C ASN A 528 20.96 -3.99 -7.05
N SER A 529 19.82 -3.71 -7.65
CA SER A 529 19.70 -2.66 -8.68
C SER A 529 20.19 -1.30 -8.17
N LEU A 530 20.57 -0.43 -9.11
CA LEU A 530 20.89 0.97 -8.79
C LEU A 530 19.66 1.64 -8.17
N GLY A 531 18.50 1.47 -8.79
CA GLY A 531 17.29 2.17 -8.40
C GLY A 531 16.01 1.35 -8.54
N LEU A 532 14.97 1.88 -7.91
CA LEU A 532 13.58 1.45 -8.00
C LEU A 532 12.73 2.68 -8.36
N LYS A 533 12.17 2.68 -9.58
CA LYS A 533 11.19 3.66 -10.09
C LYS A 533 9.79 3.08 -9.89
N ALA A 534 9.22 3.32 -8.70
CA ALA A 534 7.91 2.80 -8.35
C ALA A 534 6.88 3.90 -8.03
N GLY A 535 7.11 5.14 -8.46
CA GLY A 535 6.17 6.26 -8.36
C GLY A 535 6.38 7.16 -7.13
N GLY A 536 5.46 8.11 -6.97
CA GLY A 536 5.44 9.13 -5.91
C GLY A 536 4.96 8.61 -4.55
N GLY A 537 4.69 9.55 -3.63
CA GLY A 537 4.44 9.25 -2.22
C GLY A 537 2.99 9.02 -1.80
N ALA A 538 2.01 9.03 -2.71
CA ALA A 538 0.59 9.17 -2.37
C ALA A 538 -0.29 7.93 -2.62
N ASN A 539 0.13 6.98 -3.46
CA ASN A 539 -0.75 5.91 -3.95
C ASN A 539 -0.36 4.53 -3.42
N THR A 540 -1.33 3.72 -2.97
CA THR A 540 -1.09 2.42 -2.32
C THR A 540 -0.33 1.43 -3.21
N GLU A 541 -0.66 1.35 -4.50
CA GLU A 541 0.00 0.47 -5.47
C GLU A 541 1.49 0.82 -5.69
N ARG A 542 1.88 2.04 -5.33
CA ARG A 542 3.26 2.54 -5.36
C ARG A 542 3.95 2.22 -4.05
N LEU A 543 3.29 2.58 -2.95
CA LEU A 543 3.83 2.44 -1.60
C LEU A 543 4.11 0.98 -1.23
N VAL A 544 3.28 0.02 -1.67
CA VAL A 544 3.47 -1.42 -1.39
C VAL A 544 4.83 -1.94 -1.90
N LYS A 545 5.33 -1.42 -3.03
CA LYS A 545 6.61 -1.83 -3.62
C LYS A 545 7.79 -1.32 -2.78
N TYR A 546 7.72 -0.08 -2.29
CA TYR A 546 8.76 0.45 -1.41
C TYR A 546 8.70 -0.17 -0.01
N GLN A 547 7.49 -0.43 0.50
CA GLN A 547 7.28 -1.12 1.77
C GLN A 547 7.86 -2.54 1.74
N SER A 548 7.61 -3.31 0.69
CA SER A 548 8.15 -4.66 0.53
C SER A 548 9.69 -4.70 0.58
N VAL A 549 10.38 -3.71 0.01
CA VAL A 549 11.84 -3.61 0.17
C VAL A 549 12.26 -3.51 1.64
N SER A 550 11.60 -2.63 2.40
CA SER A 550 11.88 -2.45 3.82
C SER A 550 11.55 -3.71 4.64
N GLU A 551 10.42 -4.35 4.38
CA GLU A 551 10.02 -5.60 5.06
C GLU A 551 11.00 -6.74 4.79
N LEU A 552 11.42 -6.92 3.53
CA LEU A 552 12.37 -7.97 3.15
C LEU A 552 13.76 -7.73 3.75
N LEU A 553 14.21 -6.47 3.83
CA LEU A 553 15.48 -6.14 4.48
C LEU A 553 15.41 -6.26 6.01
N GLN A 554 14.30 -5.87 6.62
CA GLN A 554 14.06 -6.03 8.05
C GLN A 554 14.05 -7.51 8.44
N ALA A 555 13.37 -8.36 7.67
CA ALA A 555 13.36 -9.81 7.89
C ALA A 555 14.77 -10.40 7.94
N LEU A 556 15.69 -9.92 7.09
CA LEU A 556 17.10 -10.35 7.10
C LEU A 556 17.91 -9.87 8.32
N HIS A 557 17.47 -8.80 8.98
CA HIS A 557 18.09 -8.32 10.21
C HIS A 557 17.58 -9.09 11.44
N GLU A 558 16.31 -9.48 11.43
CA GLU A 558 15.62 -10.13 12.55
C GLU A 558 15.81 -11.66 12.58
N SER A 559 15.82 -12.32 11.42
CA SER A 559 16.07 -13.75 11.31
C SER A 559 17.27 -14.02 10.39
N SER A 560 18.21 -14.85 10.88
CA SER A 560 19.27 -15.42 10.02
C SER A 560 18.76 -16.55 9.14
N GLU A 561 17.53 -17.03 9.39
CA GLU A 561 16.91 -18.14 8.69
C GLU A 561 15.71 -17.61 7.91
N GLY A 562 15.69 -17.88 6.61
CA GLY A 562 14.58 -17.57 5.71
C GLY A 562 13.34 -18.40 6.04
N PRO A 563 12.31 -18.36 5.17
CA PRO A 563 11.13 -19.19 5.34
C PRO A 563 11.53 -20.67 5.51
N VAL A 564 10.83 -21.45 6.35
CA VAL A 564 11.15 -22.89 6.50
C VAL A 564 10.75 -23.64 5.23
N ALA A 565 11.65 -24.49 4.70
CA ALA A 565 11.38 -25.33 3.56
C ALA A 565 10.29 -26.37 3.88
N VAL A 566 9.44 -26.68 2.91
CA VAL A 566 8.35 -27.64 3.09
C VAL A 566 8.76 -28.97 2.49
N GLU A 567 8.81 -30.03 3.31
CA GLU A 567 9.13 -31.38 2.85
C GLU A 567 7.88 -32.15 2.40
N GLY A 568 8.05 -33.01 1.39
CA GLY A 568 7.00 -33.87 0.83
C GLY A 568 6.59 -33.50 -0.60
N GLN A 569 5.73 -34.32 -1.18
CA GLN A 569 5.14 -34.05 -2.50
C GLN A 569 4.11 -32.93 -2.37
N ILE A 570 4.21 -31.89 -3.21
CA ILE A 570 3.33 -30.72 -3.11
C ILE A 570 2.66 -30.50 -4.45
N LEU A 571 1.39 -30.85 -4.54
CA LEU A 571 0.68 -30.86 -5.80
C LEU A 571 0.10 -29.48 -6.10
N VAL A 572 0.29 -29.01 -7.32
CA VAL A 572 -0.48 -27.88 -7.85
C VAL A 572 -1.92 -28.34 -8.01
N ARG A 573 -2.79 -27.92 -7.10
CA ARG A 573 -4.19 -28.35 -7.08
C ARG A 573 -5.00 -27.63 -8.15
N LYS A 574 -4.78 -26.32 -8.25
CA LYS A 574 -5.53 -25.47 -9.17
C LYS A 574 -4.79 -24.18 -9.48
N ILE A 575 -4.87 -23.74 -10.73
CA ILE A 575 -4.48 -22.38 -11.11
C ILE A 575 -5.73 -21.63 -11.55
N ARG A 576 -5.95 -20.43 -11.01
CA ARG A 576 -7.08 -19.58 -11.39
C ARG A 576 -6.57 -18.21 -11.81
N ALA A 577 -7.13 -17.67 -12.88
CA ALA A 577 -6.95 -16.28 -13.24
C ALA A 577 -8.24 -15.49 -13.06
N TYR A 578 -8.09 -14.20 -12.80
CA TYR A 578 -9.17 -13.25 -12.63
C TYR A 578 -8.69 -11.86 -13.05
N GLU A 579 -9.64 -10.95 -13.25
CA GLU A 579 -9.34 -9.55 -13.54
C GLU A 579 -8.86 -8.85 -12.25
N GLU A 580 -7.58 -8.55 -12.17
CA GLU A 580 -6.97 -7.78 -11.08
C GLU A 580 -7.14 -6.28 -11.35
N PRO A 581 -7.74 -5.50 -10.45
CA PRO A 581 -7.88 -4.06 -10.63
C PRO A 581 -6.52 -3.36 -10.58
N THR A 582 -6.34 -2.36 -11.44
CA THR A 582 -5.24 -1.40 -11.32
C THR A 582 -5.75 -0.07 -10.77
N ASN A 583 -4.82 0.79 -10.34
CA ASN A 583 -5.08 2.17 -9.92
C ASN A 583 -5.81 3.03 -10.96
N ALA A 584 -5.76 2.68 -12.26
CA ALA A 584 -6.46 3.38 -13.32
C ALA A 584 -7.89 2.87 -13.58
N GLY A 585 -8.38 1.90 -12.80
CA GLY A 585 -9.70 1.28 -13.01
C GLY A 585 -9.80 0.39 -14.26
N ILE A 586 -8.66 0.09 -14.90
CA ILE A 586 -8.54 -0.86 -16.00
C ILE A 586 -7.98 -2.17 -15.43
N PRO A 587 -8.61 -3.33 -15.65
CA PRO A 587 -8.11 -4.58 -15.13
C PRO A 587 -6.87 -5.06 -15.88
N THR A 588 -6.08 -5.89 -15.20
CA THR A 588 -5.01 -6.73 -15.73
C THR A 588 -5.25 -8.17 -15.26
N VAL A 589 -4.38 -9.12 -15.62
CA VAL A 589 -4.53 -10.50 -15.16
C VAL A 589 -3.87 -10.68 -13.79
N GLY A 590 -4.66 -11.09 -12.81
CA GLY A 590 -4.21 -11.69 -11.56
C GLY A 590 -4.32 -13.20 -11.62
N CYS A 591 -3.39 -13.91 -10.99
CA CYS A 591 -3.33 -15.36 -10.95
C CYS A 591 -3.15 -15.86 -9.51
N THR A 592 -3.86 -16.93 -9.14
CA THR A 592 -3.64 -17.69 -7.91
C THR A 592 -3.24 -19.12 -8.23
N ALA A 593 -2.10 -19.56 -7.70
CA ALA A 593 -1.71 -20.96 -7.65
C ALA A 593 -2.06 -21.54 -6.28
N GLU A 594 -2.96 -22.53 -6.26
CA GLU A 594 -3.37 -23.25 -5.06
C GLU A 594 -2.59 -24.57 -4.99
N LEU A 595 -1.83 -24.76 -3.92
CA LEU A 595 -1.02 -25.94 -3.67
C LEU A 595 -1.66 -26.77 -2.56
N PHE A 596 -1.62 -28.09 -2.73
CA PHE A 596 -2.06 -29.05 -1.73
C PHE A 596 -0.85 -29.83 -1.22
N LEU A 597 -0.63 -29.79 0.10
CA LEU A 597 0.35 -30.61 0.80
C LEU A 597 -0.37 -31.84 1.39
N PRO A 598 -0.31 -33.01 0.73
CA PRO A 598 -1.10 -34.18 1.14
C PRO A 598 -0.71 -34.70 2.51
N THR A 599 0.57 -34.58 2.87
CA THR A 599 1.12 -35.05 4.14
C THR A 599 0.55 -34.32 5.36
N ALA A 600 0.23 -33.04 5.22
CA ALA A 600 -0.32 -32.21 6.30
C ALA A 600 -1.80 -31.85 6.12
N GLY A 601 -2.40 -32.17 4.97
CA GLY A 601 -3.76 -31.74 4.62
C GLY A 601 -3.91 -30.22 4.46
N VAL A 602 -2.79 -29.49 4.24
CA VAL A 602 -2.77 -28.02 4.19
C VAL A 602 -2.91 -27.53 2.75
N MET A 603 -3.72 -26.49 2.57
CA MET A 603 -3.84 -25.74 1.32
C MET A 603 -3.09 -24.41 1.42
N MET A 604 -2.21 -24.14 0.46
CA MET A 604 -1.48 -22.88 0.34
C MET A 604 -1.90 -22.15 -0.92
N ARG A 605 -1.84 -20.81 -0.91
CA ARG A 605 -2.22 -19.99 -2.06
C ARG A 605 -1.17 -18.91 -2.32
N PHE A 606 -0.65 -18.89 -3.54
CA PHE A 606 0.31 -17.89 -4.00
C PHE A 606 -0.34 -17.04 -5.10
N ARG A 607 -0.08 -15.73 -5.06
CA ARG A 607 -0.64 -14.76 -6.01
C ARG A 607 0.46 -14.20 -6.90
N GLY A 608 0.09 -13.81 -8.12
CA GLY A 608 0.90 -12.98 -8.99
C GLY A 608 0.00 -12.11 -9.86
N ALA A 609 0.31 -10.83 -9.96
CA ALA A 609 -0.39 -9.91 -10.85
C ALA A 609 0.59 -9.04 -11.64
N THR A 610 0.28 -8.81 -12.90
CA THR A 610 1.13 -8.06 -13.83
C THR A 610 0.65 -6.63 -14.00
N PRO A 611 1.53 -5.62 -13.99
CA PRO A 611 1.14 -4.25 -14.32
C PRO A 611 0.79 -4.08 -15.80
N LEU A 612 -0.08 -3.11 -16.10
CA LEU A 612 -0.53 -2.80 -17.45
C LEU A 612 0.29 -1.64 -18.04
N GLY A 613 0.78 -1.85 -19.26
CA GLY A 613 1.53 -0.87 -20.04
C GLY A 613 0.64 -0.07 -20.99
N THR A 614 1.00 1.19 -21.25
CA THR A 614 0.42 2.01 -22.33
C THR A 614 1.40 2.36 -23.44
N SER A 615 2.71 2.20 -23.21
CA SER A 615 3.71 2.34 -24.27
C SER A 615 3.66 1.10 -25.15
N ALA A 616 3.76 1.31 -26.45
CA ALA A 616 3.75 0.30 -27.50
C ALA A 616 5.04 0.44 -28.32
N GLY A 617 6.18 0.40 -27.63
CA GLY A 617 7.46 0.21 -28.31
C GLY A 617 7.35 -0.96 -29.29
N THR A 618 7.89 -0.79 -30.49
CA THR A 618 7.68 -1.70 -31.64
C THR A 618 8.17 -3.14 -31.44
N GLY A 619 8.80 -3.44 -30.29
CA GLY A 619 9.29 -4.77 -29.90
C GLY A 619 8.95 -5.21 -28.46
N GLU A 620 8.05 -4.53 -27.74
CA GLU A 620 7.59 -4.98 -26.41
C GLU A 620 6.84 -6.34 -26.51
N ALA A 621 6.66 -7.09 -25.43
CA ALA A 621 5.65 -8.14 -25.38
C ALA A 621 4.22 -7.54 -25.50
N ILE A 622 3.21 -8.35 -25.85
CA ILE A 622 1.82 -7.89 -26.01
C ILE A 622 1.00 -8.08 -24.74
N HIS A 623 0.37 -6.99 -24.31
CA HIS A 623 -0.68 -7.03 -23.30
C HIS A 623 -1.98 -7.40 -23.98
N LEU A 624 -2.40 -8.65 -23.83
CA LEU A 624 -3.58 -9.14 -24.52
C LEU A 624 -4.84 -8.55 -23.88
N VAL A 625 -5.61 -7.80 -24.67
CA VAL A 625 -6.82 -7.09 -24.26
C VAL A 625 -8.04 -7.57 -25.05
N ASP A 626 -9.24 -7.33 -24.51
CA ASP A 626 -10.52 -7.77 -25.07
C ASP A 626 -10.81 -7.18 -26.46
N ALA A 627 -10.21 -6.03 -26.81
CA ALA A 627 -10.33 -5.46 -28.16
C ALA A 627 -9.48 -6.16 -29.23
N SER A 628 -8.50 -6.98 -28.81
CA SER A 628 -7.69 -7.80 -29.71
C SER A 628 -8.43 -9.11 -29.99
N ILE A 629 -8.95 -9.23 -31.21
CA ILE A 629 -9.79 -10.34 -31.62
C ILE A 629 -8.97 -11.29 -32.50
N GLU A 630 -8.78 -12.51 -32.03
CA GLU A 630 -8.03 -13.53 -32.76
C GLU A 630 -8.84 -14.04 -33.95
N TYR A 631 -8.26 -13.94 -35.16
CA TYR A 631 -8.91 -14.36 -36.40
C TYR A 631 -9.25 -15.85 -36.37
N ALA A 632 -8.29 -16.69 -35.94
CA ALA A 632 -8.47 -18.13 -35.92
C ALA A 632 -9.63 -18.59 -35.02
N GLU A 633 -9.97 -17.82 -33.98
CA GLU A 633 -11.03 -18.14 -33.01
C GLU A 633 -12.39 -17.55 -33.41
N HIS A 634 -12.39 -16.47 -34.19
CA HIS A 634 -13.59 -15.73 -34.59
C HIS A 634 -13.81 -15.65 -36.11
N LYS A 635 -13.18 -16.56 -36.86
CA LYS A 635 -13.18 -16.60 -38.33
C LYS A 635 -14.57 -16.45 -38.93
N GLU A 636 -15.54 -17.21 -38.44
CA GLU A 636 -16.92 -17.20 -38.94
C GLU A 636 -17.58 -15.82 -38.85
N VAL A 637 -17.32 -15.07 -37.77
CA VAL A 637 -17.90 -13.74 -37.53
C VAL A 637 -17.16 -12.69 -38.35
N ILE A 638 -15.83 -12.76 -38.39
CA ILE A 638 -14.99 -11.79 -39.10
C ILE A 638 -15.22 -11.89 -40.61
N ASP A 639 -15.23 -13.10 -41.18
CA ASP A 639 -15.44 -13.31 -42.62
C ASP A 639 -16.86 -12.96 -43.06
N ARG A 640 -17.85 -13.11 -42.17
CA ARG A 640 -19.25 -12.73 -42.42
C ARG A 640 -19.44 -11.22 -42.41
N PHE A 641 -18.74 -10.50 -41.52
CA PHE A 641 -18.89 -9.05 -41.33
C PHE A 641 -17.57 -8.26 -41.47
N PRO A 642 -16.79 -8.46 -42.56
CA PRO A 642 -15.44 -7.89 -42.67
C PRO A 642 -15.43 -6.36 -42.68
N ALA A 643 -16.54 -5.74 -43.09
CA ALA A 643 -16.68 -4.28 -43.10
C ALA A 643 -16.61 -3.64 -41.70
N LEU A 644 -16.84 -4.40 -40.63
CA LEU A 644 -16.85 -3.90 -39.25
C LEU A 644 -15.46 -3.96 -38.58
N PHE A 645 -14.57 -4.78 -39.11
CA PHE A 645 -13.24 -5.04 -38.52
C PHE A 645 -12.13 -4.33 -39.29
N ARG A 646 -11.03 -4.07 -38.60
CA ARG A 646 -9.75 -3.67 -39.17
C ARG A 646 -8.67 -4.60 -38.66
N ASP A 647 -7.65 -4.80 -39.48
CA ASP A 647 -6.44 -5.51 -39.09
C ASP A 647 -5.65 -4.68 -38.08
N VAL A 648 -5.15 -5.34 -37.03
CA VAL A 648 -4.26 -4.74 -36.03
C VAL A 648 -2.84 -5.27 -36.23
N GLU A 649 -2.72 -6.60 -36.24
CA GLU A 649 -1.49 -7.34 -36.52
C GLU A 649 -1.87 -8.62 -37.28
N PHE A 650 -0.88 -9.36 -37.78
CA PHE A 650 -1.15 -10.63 -38.49
C PHE A 650 -2.01 -11.58 -37.63
N GLY A 651 -3.18 -11.97 -38.16
CA GLY A 651 -4.14 -12.82 -37.46
C GLY A 651 -4.93 -12.14 -36.33
N VAL A 652 -4.75 -10.83 -36.08
CA VAL A 652 -5.45 -10.11 -35.01
C VAL A 652 -6.23 -8.93 -35.57
N HIS A 653 -7.52 -8.91 -35.29
CA HIS A 653 -8.47 -7.89 -35.73
C HIS A 653 -8.95 -7.05 -34.55
N ALA A 654 -9.52 -5.89 -34.84
CA ALA A 654 -10.31 -5.10 -33.89
C ALA A 654 -11.48 -4.45 -34.63
N PHE A 655 -12.54 -4.08 -33.89
CA PHE A 655 -13.60 -3.27 -34.47
C PHE A 655 -13.07 -1.90 -34.93
N LYS A 656 -13.59 -1.38 -36.04
CA LYS A 656 -13.28 -0.02 -36.50
C LYS A 656 -13.83 0.99 -35.47
N LYS A 657 -13.11 2.10 -35.25
CA LYS A 657 -13.48 3.12 -34.23
C LYS A 657 -14.88 3.72 -34.41
N ALA A 658 -15.41 3.74 -35.64
CA ALA A 658 -16.73 4.28 -35.95
C ALA A 658 -17.91 3.32 -35.69
N ILE A 659 -17.62 2.06 -35.29
CA ILE A 659 -18.66 1.07 -35.03
C ILE A 659 -19.20 1.24 -33.61
N ASP A 660 -20.52 1.34 -33.50
CA ASP A 660 -21.26 1.43 -32.24
C ASP A 660 -22.28 0.28 -32.11
N ASP A 661 -22.92 0.21 -30.94
CA ASP A 661 -23.91 -0.83 -30.61
C ASP A 661 -25.12 -0.80 -31.56
N THR A 662 -25.47 0.37 -32.10
CA THR A 662 -26.59 0.50 -33.05
C THR A 662 -26.25 -0.12 -34.39
N ARG A 663 -25.03 0.11 -34.89
CA ARG A 663 -24.56 -0.47 -36.16
C ARG A 663 -24.44 -1.97 -36.07
N VAL A 664 -23.93 -2.50 -34.96
CA VAL A 664 -23.86 -3.95 -34.71
C VAL A 664 -25.28 -4.53 -34.56
N GLY A 665 -26.18 -3.79 -33.89
CA GLY A 665 -27.63 -4.02 -33.79
C GLY A 665 -28.30 -4.42 -35.09
N GLN A 666 -27.94 -3.71 -36.17
CA GLN A 666 -28.54 -3.88 -37.49
C GLN A 666 -28.23 -5.23 -38.15
N GLU A 667 -27.14 -5.89 -37.75
CA GLU A 667 -26.73 -7.17 -38.32
C GLU A 667 -27.47 -8.37 -37.70
N ALA A 668 -28.16 -8.16 -36.57
CA ALA A 668 -28.98 -9.15 -35.87
C ALA A 668 -28.28 -10.52 -35.62
N ASP A 669 -26.97 -10.51 -35.35
CA ASP A 669 -26.16 -11.71 -35.04
C ASP A 669 -25.69 -11.67 -33.58
N ASP A 670 -26.14 -12.64 -32.77
CA ASP A 670 -25.85 -12.67 -31.34
C ASP A 670 -24.35 -12.82 -31.02
N ARG A 671 -23.61 -13.58 -31.83
CA ARG A 671 -22.17 -13.80 -31.63
C ARG A 671 -21.38 -12.52 -31.91
N LEU A 672 -21.75 -11.78 -32.96
CA LEU A 672 -21.18 -10.47 -33.24
C LEU A 672 -21.47 -9.47 -32.11
N HIS A 673 -22.70 -9.46 -31.58
CA HIS A 673 -23.08 -8.60 -30.46
C HIS A 673 -22.31 -8.91 -29.18
N GLU A 674 -22.13 -10.19 -28.85
CA GLU A 674 -21.36 -10.61 -27.69
C GLU A 674 -19.88 -10.24 -27.84
N LEU A 675 -19.31 -10.51 -29.01
CA LEU A 675 -17.92 -10.14 -29.33
C LEU A 675 -17.71 -8.62 -29.26
N PHE A 676 -18.64 -7.84 -29.80
CA PHE A 676 -18.60 -6.37 -29.71
C PHE A 676 -18.71 -5.89 -28.27
N ARG A 677 -19.69 -6.37 -27.50
CA ARG A 677 -19.85 -6.00 -26.08
C ARG A 677 -18.60 -6.33 -25.27
N ARG A 678 -17.97 -7.48 -25.52
CA ARG A 678 -16.70 -7.86 -24.89
C ARG A 678 -15.57 -6.92 -25.29
N ALA A 679 -15.41 -6.66 -26.59
CA ALA A 679 -14.38 -5.76 -27.12
C ALA A 679 -14.53 -4.30 -26.70
N GLN A 680 -15.68 -3.89 -26.16
CA GLN A 680 -15.90 -2.54 -25.62
C GLN A 680 -15.64 -2.43 -24.11
N ARG A 681 -15.48 -3.55 -23.39
CA ARG A 681 -15.24 -3.54 -21.94
C ARG A 681 -14.01 -2.71 -21.59
N TYR A 682 -14.14 -1.81 -20.61
CA TYR A 682 -13.10 -0.87 -20.18
C TYR A 682 -12.49 -0.05 -21.33
N GLY A 683 -13.31 0.32 -22.32
CA GLY A 683 -12.84 1.02 -23.53
C GLY A 683 -11.93 0.13 -24.40
N GLY A 684 -12.21 -1.18 -24.40
CA GLY A 684 -11.46 -2.21 -25.11
C GLY A 684 -10.22 -2.73 -24.41
N LYS A 685 -10.01 -2.37 -23.14
CA LYS A 685 -8.82 -2.73 -22.35
C LYS A 685 -9.09 -3.77 -21.28
N GLY A 686 -10.27 -4.41 -21.29
CA GLY A 686 -10.50 -5.59 -20.46
C GLY A 686 -9.54 -6.72 -20.81
N CYS A 687 -9.43 -7.74 -19.96
CA CYS A 687 -8.41 -8.79 -20.12
C CYS A 687 -8.97 -10.21 -19.95
N LEU A 688 -10.26 -10.41 -20.25
CA LEU A 688 -10.92 -11.71 -20.10
C LEU A 688 -10.26 -12.77 -20.97
N THR A 689 -9.85 -12.43 -22.20
CA THR A 689 -9.21 -13.42 -23.09
C THR A 689 -7.90 -13.93 -22.50
N ALA A 690 -7.09 -13.04 -21.94
CA ALA A 690 -5.85 -13.42 -21.27
C ALA A 690 -6.13 -14.26 -20.01
N ALA A 691 -7.13 -13.90 -19.21
CA ALA A 691 -7.53 -14.70 -18.04
C ALA A 691 -8.09 -16.08 -18.42
N GLU A 692 -8.86 -16.18 -19.50
CA GLU A 692 -9.37 -17.44 -20.05
C GLU A 692 -8.25 -18.31 -20.60
N ASN A 693 -7.24 -17.74 -21.26
CA ASN A 693 -6.05 -18.46 -21.70
C ASN A 693 -5.33 -19.12 -20.51
N VAL A 694 -5.25 -18.44 -19.36
CA VAL A 694 -4.69 -19.06 -18.15
C VAL A 694 -5.51 -20.29 -17.76
N GLN A 695 -6.82 -20.19 -17.71
CA GLN A 695 -7.69 -21.26 -17.23
C GLN A 695 -7.75 -22.46 -18.19
N THR A 696 -7.76 -22.20 -19.50
CA THR A 696 -8.05 -23.21 -20.53
C THR A 696 -6.80 -23.79 -21.18
N ILE A 697 -5.70 -23.04 -21.25
CA ILE A 697 -4.46 -23.45 -21.92
C ILE A 697 -3.32 -23.66 -20.92
N ILE A 698 -3.10 -22.70 -20.01
CA ILE A 698 -1.92 -22.71 -19.13
C ILE A 698 -2.11 -23.64 -17.92
N ALA A 699 -3.21 -23.50 -17.18
CA ALA A 699 -3.47 -24.24 -15.96
C ALA A 699 -3.37 -25.77 -16.13
N PRO A 700 -3.92 -26.38 -17.21
CA PRO A 700 -3.81 -27.83 -17.42
C PRO A 700 -2.37 -28.36 -17.54
N ALA A 701 -1.40 -27.51 -17.90
CA ALA A 701 0.00 -27.91 -18.02
C ALA A 701 0.74 -28.01 -16.67
N PHE A 702 0.14 -27.46 -15.61
CA PHE A 702 0.73 -27.41 -14.26
C PHE A 702 -0.11 -28.14 -13.21
N GLU A 703 -1.43 -28.23 -13.36
CA GLU A 703 -2.30 -28.92 -12.42
C GLU A 703 -1.91 -30.41 -12.27
N ALA A 704 -2.02 -30.91 -11.04
CA ALA A 704 -1.57 -32.22 -10.58
C ALA A 704 -0.05 -32.49 -10.66
N ARG A 705 0.77 -31.53 -11.09
CA ARG A 705 2.23 -31.65 -11.01
C ARG A 705 2.72 -31.37 -9.61
N ASP A 706 3.80 -32.03 -9.24
CA ASP A 706 4.56 -31.70 -8.04
C ASP A 706 5.37 -30.42 -8.28
N ILE A 707 5.05 -29.35 -7.52
CA ILE A 707 5.77 -28.07 -7.59
C ILE A 707 7.25 -28.23 -7.15
N GLY A 708 7.55 -29.21 -6.28
CA GLY A 708 8.91 -29.48 -5.82
C GLY A 708 9.82 -29.98 -6.95
N ALA A 709 9.23 -30.62 -7.95
CA ALA A 709 9.91 -31.08 -9.16
C ALA A 709 10.03 -30.00 -10.24
N LEU A 710 9.53 -28.79 -10.00
CA LEU A 710 9.58 -27.68 -10.96
C LEU A 710 10.69 -26.68 -10.62
N GLY A 711 11.39 -26.22 -11.65
CA GLY A 711 12.24 -25.03 -11.63
C GLY A 711 11.58 -23.81 -12.26
N LEU A 712 12.10 -22.61 -11.99
CA LEU A 712 11.62 -21.38 -12.65
C LEU A 712 11.81 -21.45 -14.18
N LEU A 713 12.96 -21.94 -14.62
CA LEU A 713 13.25 -22.19 -16.04
C LEU A 713 12.21 -23.11 -16.69
N GLU A 714 11.81 -24.17 -15.99
CA GLU A 714 10.87 -25.16 -16.53
C GLU A 714 9.45 -24.61 -16.64
N ILE A 715 9.03 -23.78 -15.68
CA ILE A 715 7.77 -23.05 -15.76
C ILE A 715 7.77 -22.15 -16.99
N ASP A 716 8.77 -21.29 -17.12
CA ASP A 716 8.80 -20.32 -18.20
C ASP A 716 8.99 -20.99 -19.57
N ARG A 717 9.78 -22.07 -19.68
CA ARG A 717 9.83 -22.93 -20.88
C ARG A 717 8.48 -23.54 -21.21
N THR A 718 7.74 -24.02 -20.21
CA THR A 718 6.40 -24.59 -20.43
C THR A 718 5.44 -23.52 -20.95
N LEU A 719 5.47 -22.30 -20.38
CA LEU A 719 4.69 -21.16 -20.85
C LEU A 719 5.05 -20.80 -22.30
N LEU A 720 6.34 -20.71 -22.63
CA LEU A 720 6.81 -20.43 -23.99
C LEU A 720 6.44 -21.53 -24.98
N ALA A 721 6.52 -22.81 -24.59
CA ALA A 721 6.09 -23.91 -25.44
C ALA A 721 4.58 -23.87 -25.74
N LEU A 722 3.75 -23.47 -24.77
CA LEU A 722 2.32 -23.25 -24.97
C LEU A 722 2.03 -22.04 -25.87
N GLU A 723 2.82 -20.96 -25.77
CA GLU A 723 2.74 -19.80 -26.66
C GLU A 723 3.02 -20.20 -28.10
N LEU A 724 4.13 -20.91 -28.35
CA LEU A 724 4.51 -21.38 -29.69
C LEU A 724 3.47 -22.34 -30.27
N ARG A 725 3.01 -23.33 -29.47
CA ARG A 725 1.96 -24.27 -29.87
C ARG A 725 0.67 -23.55 -30.24
N THR A 726 0.32 -22.49 -29.51
CA THR A 726 -0.89 -21.70 -29.78
C THR A 726 -0.72 -20.85 -31.03
N ALA A 727 0.47 -20.28 -31.27
CA ALA A 727 0.80 -19.60 -32.52
C ALA A 727 0.69 -20.52 -33.75
N SER A 728 1.24 -21.75 -33.67
CA SER A 728 1.15 -22.75 -34.75
C SER A 728 -0.30 -23.14 -35.03
N ARG A 729 -1.10 -23.42 -33.97
CA ARG A 729 -2.54 -23.73 -34.13
C ARG A 729 -3.33 -22.60 -34.78
N ARG A 730 -2.94 -21.34 -34.52
CA ARG A 730 -3.55 -20.14 -35.12
C ARG A 730 -3.00 -19.80 -36.51
N GLY A 731 -2.08 -20.61 -37.05
CA GLY A 731 -1.48 -20.40 -38.36
C GLY A 731 -0.52 -19.20 -38.43
N LYS A 732 0.01 -18.75 -37.29
CA LYS A 732 0.91 -17.58 -37.20
C LYS A 732 2.38 -17.90 -37.39
N ILE A 733 2.74 -19.17 -37.35
CA ILE A 733 4.09 -19.64 -37.58
C ILE A 733 4.04 -21.02 -38.24
N GLY A 734 4.86 -21.20 -39.28
CA GLY A 734 5.01 -22.47 -40.01
C GLY A 734 6.04 -23.40 -39.38
N ASP A 735 6.02 -24.67 -39.76
CA ASP A 735 6.98 -25.66 -39.29
C ASP A 735 8.42 -25.36 -39.76
N ASP A 736 8.56 -24.69 -40.90
CA ASP A 736 9.81 -24.25 -41.52
C ASP A 736 10.35 -22.91 -40.98
N ALA A 737 9.67 -22.29 -40.01
CA ALA A 737 10.09 -21.03 -39.43
C ALA A 737 11.49 -21.13 -38.79
N THR A 738 12.31 -20.13 -39.07
CA THR A 738 13.68 -19.98 -38.55
C THR A 738 13.70 -19.84 -37.03
N ALA A 739 14.87 -20.06 -36.41
CA ALA A 739 15.03 -19.89 -34.97
C ALA A 739 14.69 -18.46 -34.51
N ASP A 740 15.08 -17.45 -35.29
CA ASP A 740 14.81 -16.04 -34.98
C ASP A 740 13.32 -15.71 -35.07
N GLU A 741 12.61 -16.23 -36.07
CA GLU A 741 11.15 -16.07 -36.19
C GLU A 741 10.42 -16.72 -35.01
N ARG A 742 10.86 -17.92 -34.59
CA ARG A 742 10.31 -18.60 -33.42
C ARG A 742 10.55 -17.78 -32.14
N VAL A 743 11.77 -17.30 -31.93
CA VAL A 743 12.09 -16.45 -30.76
C VAL A 743 11.29 -15.16 -30.79
N HIS A 744 11.10 -14.55 -31.96
CA HIS A 744 10.27 -13.35 -32.09
C HIS A 744 8.83 -13.59 -31.64
N VAL A 745 8.19 -14.68 -32.10
CA VAL A 745 6.83 -15.06 -31.65
C VAL A 745 6.79 -15.28 -30.14
N LEU A 746 7.78 -15.99 -29.59
CA LEU A 746 7.90 -16.31 -28.17
C LEU A 746 8.09 -15.06 -27.28
N GLN A 747 8.87 -14.09 -27.74
CA GLN A 747 9.09 -12.82 -27.03
C GLN A 747 7.89 -11.88 -27.16
N ARG A 748 7.18 -11.91 -28.30
CA ARG A 748 6.02 -11.05 -28.55
C ARG A 748 4.79 -11.44 -27.74
N LYS A 749 4.59 -12.74 -27.44
CA LYS A 749 3.52 -13.25 -26.55
C LYS A 749 2.12 -12.82 -26.98
N GLN A 750 1.91 -12.71 -28.30
CA GLN A 750 0.65 -12.26 -28.89
C GLN A 750 -0.52 -13.21 -28.59
N ASN A 751 -0.23 -14.49 -28.36
CA ASN A 751 -1.27 -15.52 -28.38
C ASN A 751 -1.89 -15.77 -27.00
N LEU A 752 -1.07 -16.05 -26.00
CA LEU A 752 -1.49 -16.22 -24.62
C LEU A 752 -1.63 -14.88 -23.89
N GLY A 753 -0.83 -13.89 -24.27
CA GLY A 753 -0.74 -12.59 -23.62
C GLY A 753 0.33 -12.57 -22.53
N MET A 754 1.17 -11.54 -22.52
CA MET A 754 2.22 -11.43 -21.50
C MET A 754 1.65 -11.27 -20.10
N ASN A 755 0.50 -10.61 -19.96
CA ASN A 755 -0.23 -10.46 -18.72
C ASN A 755 -0.69 -11.81 -18.14
N ALA A 756 -1.04 -12.78 -18.99
CA ALA A 756 -1.30 -14.15 -18.54
C ALA A 756 0.00 -14.86 -18.11
N MET A 757 1.02 -14.82 -18.97
CA MET A 757 2.26 -15.56 -18.76
C MET A 757 3.05 -15.07 -17.53
N LEU A 758 3.25 -13.76 -17.40
CA LEU A 758 4.01 -13.18 -16.28
C LEU A 758 3.29 -13.39 -14.94
N SER A 759 1.97 -13.28 -14.90
CA SER A 759 1.20 -13.52 -13.67
C SER A 759 1.28 -14.98 -13.21
N VAL A 760 1.30 -15.94 -14.13
CA VAL A 760 1.51 -17.37 -13.80
C VAL A 760 2.96 -17.64 -13.38
N SER A 761 3.93 -17.12 -14.15
CA SER A 761 5.37 -17.19 -13.84
C SER A 761 5.65 -16.67 -12.43
N LEU A 762 5.05 -15.52 -12.05
CA LEU A 762 5.18 -14.92 -10.73
C LEU A 762 4.51 -15.75 -9.62
N ALA A 763 3.27 -16.20 -9.82
CA ALA A 763 2.56 -17.00 -8.82
C ALA A 763 3.29 -18.33 -8.53
N LEU A 764 3.75 -19.02 -9.56
CA LEU A 764 4.50 -20.27 -9.42
C LEU A 764 5.95 -20.04 -8.95
N GLY A 765 6.58 -18.94 -9.35
CA GLY A 765 7.90 -18.54 -8.84
C GLY A 765 7.89 -18.30 -7.33
N ARG A 766 6.88 -17.58 -6.82
CA ARG A 766 6.65 -17.38 -5.38
C ARG A 766 6.39 -18.71 -4.66
N ALA A 767 5.58 -19.58 -5.27
CA ALA A 767 5.34 -20.93 -4.75
C ALA A 767 6.65 -21.70 -4.58
N ILE A 768 7.45 -21.83 -5.64
CA ILE A 768 8.74 -22.55 -5.60
C ILE A 768 9.68 -21.93 -4.58
N ALA A 769 9.81 -20.61 -4.54
CA ALA A 769 10.65 -19.92 -3.57
C ALA A 769 10.25 -20.32 -2.15
N ARG A 770 8.96 -20.22 -1.82
CA ARG A 770 8.46 -20.55 -0.50
C ARG A 770 8.66 -22.02 -0.14
N MET A 771 8.47 -22.94 -1.08
CA MET A 771 8.67 -24.38 -0.84
C MET A 771 10.14 -24.70 -0.57
N ARG A 772 11.06 -23.98 -1.20
CA ARG A 772 12.51 -24.10 -0.98
C ARG A 772 13.00 -23.31 0.24
N GLY A 773 12.08 -22.73 1.02
CA GLY A 773 12.42 -21.95 2.19
C GLY A 773 13.11 -20.61 1.88
N LYS A 774 12.67 -19.97 0.80
CA LYS A 774 13.29 -18.77 0.24
C LYS A 774 12.24 -17.70 -0.05
N GLU A 775 12.67 -16.46 -0.01
CA GLU A 775 11.95 -15.36 -0.63
C GLU A 775 12.15 -15.37 -2.16
N LEU A 776 11.22 -14.75 -2.89
CA LEU A 776 11.29 -14.73 -4.36
C LEU A 776 12.61 -14.12 -4.86
N TYR A 777 13.11 -13.05 -4.23
CA TYR A 777 14.35 -12.40 -4.65
C TYR A 777 15.58 -13.32 -4.52
N GLU A 778 15.57 -14.23 -3.53
CA GLU A 778 16.65 -15.21 -3.36
C GLU A 778 16.63 -16.23 -4.51
N LEU A 779 15.45 -16.76 -4.85
CA LEU A 779 15.29 -17.68 -5.98
C LEU A 779 15.77 -17.02 -7.28
N LEU A 780 15.33 -15.78 -7.54
CA LEU A 780 15.74 -15.04 -8.74
C LEU A 780 17.26 -14.83 -8.79
N ARG A 781 17.88 -14.46 -7.67
CA ARG A 781 19.33 -14.28 -7.60
C ARG A 781 20.05 -15.60 -7.88
N GLU A 782 19.65 -16.70 -7.25
CA GLU A 782 20.27 -18.02 -7.47
C GLU A 782 20.18 -18.48 -8.93
N GLU A 783 19.04 -18.28 -9.58
CA GLU A 783 18.86 -18.59 -11.01
C GLU A 783 19.83 -17.76 -11.87
N MET A 784 19.99 -16.46 -11.57
CA MET A 784 20.98 -15.61 -12.24
C MET A 784 22.41 -16.12 -12.06
N LEU A 785 22.81 -16.45 -10.83
CA LEU A 785 24.15 -16.97 -10.54
C LEU A 785 24.41 -18.28 -11.31
N ALA A 786 23.43 -19.17 -11.37
CA ALA A 786 23.53 -20.43 -12.09
C ALA A 786 23.66 -20.24 -13.61
N ILE A 787 22.98 -19.26 -14.20
CA ILE A 787 23.15 -18.90 -15.63
C ILE A 787 24.58 -18.44 -15.88
N VAL A 788 25.10 -17.55 -15.03
CA VAL A 788 26.46 -17.01 -15.16
C VAL A 788 27.51 -18.11 -15.00
N GLU A 789 27.34 -19.05 -14.06
CA GLU A 789 28.21 -20.22 -13.89
C GLU A 789 28.29 -21.08 -15.16
N ARG A 790 27.15 -21.38 -15.77
CA ARG A 790 27.11 -22.14 -17.02
C ARG A 790 27.80 -21.39 -18.16
N ALA A 791 27.59 -20.08 -18.27
CA ALA A 791 28.26 -19.24 -19.25
C ALA A 791 29.78 -19.18 -19.01
N ALA A 792 30.21 -18.99 -17.76
CA ALA A 792 31.60 -18.93 -17.35
C ALA A 792 32.33 -20.26 -17.62
N ALA A 793 31.70 -21.40 -17.29
CA ALA A 793 32.22 -22.73 -17.58
C ALA A 793 32.42 -22.95 -19.09
N ARG A 794 31.43 -22.57 -19.91
CA ARG A 794 31.51 -22.69 -21.38
C ARG A 794 32.67 -21.91 -21.99
N PHE A 795 32.98 -20.74 -21.44
CA PHE A 795 34.07 -19.88 -21.90
C PHE A 795 35.36 -20.02 -21.09
N ALA A 796 35.46 -21.01 -20.19
CA ALA A 796 36.60 -21.23 -19.30
C ALA A 796 37.01 -19.98 -18.48
N VAL A 797 36.03 -19.23 -18.00
CA VAL A 797 36.22 -18.07 -17.12
C VAL A 797 36.05 -18.52 -15.66
N PRO A 798 37.02 -18.28 -14.78
CA PRO A 798 36.85 -18.59 -13.35
C PRO A 798 35.92 -17.57 -12.68
N VAL A 799 35.03 -18.05 -11.82
CA VAL A 799 34.25 -17.19 -10.92
C VAL A 799 35.09 -16.98 -9.65
N PRO A 800 35.53 -15.76 -9.33
CA PRO A 800 36.57 -15.53 -8.32
C PRO A 800 36.08 -15.66 -6.87
N GLY A 801 34.77 -15.78 -6.65
CA GLY A 801 34.15 -15.84 -5.33
C GLY A 801 32.65 -16.18 -5.43
N ASN A 802 31.93 -16.05 -4.32
CA ASN A 802 30.51 -16.43 -4.22
C ASN A 802 29.55 -15.23 -4.09
N ARG A 803 30.03 -13.99 -4.23
CA ARG A 803 29.19 -12.79 -4.12
C ARG A 803 28.72 -12.35 -5.50
N LEU A 804 27.55 -11.69 -5.58
CA LEU A 804 26.99 -11.19 -6.85
C LEU A 804 28.01 -10.39 -7.69
N VAL A 805 28.84 -9.55 -7.07
CA VAL A 805 29.89 -8.77 -7.76
C VAL A 805 30.95 -9.66 -8.43
N ASP A 806 31.28 -10.80 -7.84
CA ASP A 806 32.25 -11.76 -8.37
C ASP A 806 31.68 -12.43 -9.64
N TYR A 807 30.38 -12.75 -9.64
CA TYR A 807 29.68 -13.29 -10.82
C TYR A 807 29.51 -12.25 -11.92
N ILE A 808 29.17 -11.00 -11.59
CA ILE A 808 29.11 -9.92 -12.59
C ILE A 808 30.49 -9.70 -13.22
N SER A 809 31.57 -9.76 -12.44
CA SER A 809 32.94 -9.68 -12.98
C SER A 809 33.26 -10.84 -13.92
N ALA A 810 32.84 -12.07 -13.59
CA ALA A 810 33.00 -13.21 -14.47
C ALA A 810 32.16 -13.06 -15.75
N LEU A 811 30.92 -12.56 -15.64
CA LEU A 811 30.03 -12.33 -16.78
C LEU A 811 30.60 -11.30 -17.77
N ARG A 812 31.25 -10.24 -17.28
CA ARG A 812 31.96 -9.27 -18.13
C ARG A 812 33.12 -9.92 -18.90
N GLN A 813 33.89 -10.80 -18.27
CA GLN A 813 34.92 -11.58 -18.97
C GLN A 813 34.33 -12.57 -19.99
N VAL A 814 33.17 -13.17 -19.69
CA VAL A 814 32.43 -14.00 -20.65
C VAL A 814 32.04 -13.16 -21.86
N ASN A 815 31.50 -11.96 -21.67
CA ASN A 815 31.16 -11.03 -22.74
C ASN A 815 32.38 -10.70 -23.62
N GLU A 816 33.54 -10.39 -23.01
CA GLU A 816 34.79 -10.14 -23.76
C GLU A 816 35.20 -11.34 -24.63
N ARG A 817 35.15 -12.56 -24.07
CA ARG A 817 35.50 -13.79 -24.82
C ARG A 817 34.46 -14.13 -25.90
N ALA A 818 33.19 -13.92 -25.63
CA ALA A 818 32.10 -14.10 -26.58
C ALA A 818 32.22 -13.13 -27.76
N ALA A 819 32.49 -11.84 -27.47
CA ALA A 819 32.73 -10.82 -28.48
C ALA A 819 33.96 -11.14 -29.34
N ALA A 820 35.05 -11.65 -28.74
CA ALA A 820 36.23 -12.12 -29.49
C ALA A 820 35.89 -13.30 -30.45
N ALA A 821 34.92 -14.13 -30.08
CA ALA A 821 34.36 -15.18 -30.92
C ALA A 821 33.26 -14.69 -31.89
N LYS A 822 32.98 -13.38 -31.95
CA LYS A 822 31.89 -12.75 -32.72
C LYS A 822 30.51 -13.30 -32.37
N ARG A 823 30.30 -13.62 -31.10
CA ARG A 823 29.01 -14.11 -30.57
C ARG A 823 28.43 -13.07 -29.63
N PRO A 824 27.22 -12.55 -29.91
CA PRO A 824 26.50 -11.69 -28.98
C PRO A 824 26.27 -12.37 -27.63
N LEU A 825 26.32 -11.60 -26.54
CA LEU A 825 26.13 -12.09 -25.18
C LEU A 825 24.71 -12.65 -24.99
N HIS A 826 23.67 -12.00 -25.54
CA HIS A 826 22.29 -12.46 -25.41
C HIS A 826 22.12 -13.88 -25.99
N GLU A 827 22.70 -14.17 -27.15
CA GLU A 827 22.70 -15.52 -27.75
C GLU A 827 23.40 -16.53 -26.84
N VAL A 828 24.57 -16.18 -26.30
CA VAL A 828 25.30 -17.03 -25.35
C VAL A 828 24.44 -17.37 -24.14
N LEU A 829 23.79 -16.37 -23.53
CA LEU A 829 22.96 -16.57 -22.34
C LEU A 829 21.69 -17.37 -22.64
N ARG A 830 21.05 -17.15 -23.80
CA ARG A 830 19.92 -17.95 -24.28
C ARG A 830 20.31 -19.41 -24.50
N GLU A 831 21.47 -19.69 -25.07
CA GLU A 831 21.94 -21.05 -25.29
C GLU A 831 22.26 -21.78 -23.98
N VAL A 832 23.01 -21.17 -23.06
CA VAL A 832 23.38 -21.85 -21.80
C VAL A 832 22.22 -21.98 -20.83
N SER A 833 21.18 -21.18 -20.98
CA SER A 833 19.91 -21.36 -20.27
C SER A 833 18.97 -22.32 -21.01
N GLY A 834 19.12 -22.47 -22.33
CA GLY A 834 18.20 -23.19 -23.21
C GLY A 834 16.75 -22.71 -23.09
N ILE A 835 16.48 -21.46 -22.71
CA ILE A 835 15.12 -20.96 -22.47
C ILE A 835 14.18 -21.14 -23.67
N TYR A 836 14.72 -21.13 -24.89
CA TYR A 836 13.99 -21.31 -26.14
C TYR A 836 14.10 -22.72 -26.74
N GLU A 837 14.68 -23.69 -26.04
CA GLU A 837 14.69 -25.09 -26.45
C GLU A 837 13.34 -25.74 -26.15
N THR A 838 12.35 -25.53 -27.01
CA THR A 838 10.97 -26.03 -26.83
C THR A 838 10.78 -27.52 -27.18
N GLY A 839 11.88 -28.29 -27.25
CA GLY A 839 11.92 -29.68 -27.74
C GLY A 839 11.64 -30.78 -26.70
N MET A 840 11.33 -30.44 -25.44
CA MET A 840 10.92 -31.45 -24.46
C MET A 840 9.40 -31.67 -24.52
N ALA A 841 9.02 -32.85 -25.01
CA ALA A 841 7.65 -33.34 -25.00
C ALA A 841 6.98 -33.07 -23.65
N SER A 842 5.81 -32.42 -23.69
CA SER A 842 4.87 -32.55 -22.59
C SER A 842 4.57 -34.05 -22.43
N PRO A 843 4.58 -34.63 -21.22
CA PRO A 843 4.23 -36.04 -21.01
C PRO A 843 2.82 -36.42 -21.50
N VAL A 844 2.00 -35.43 -21.86
CA VAL A 844 0.69 -35.63 -22.52
C VAL A 844 0.83 -36.35 -23.88
N GLU A 845 2.01 -36.40 -24.48
CA GLU A 845 2.27 -37.15 -25.72
C GLU A 845 2.48 -38.65 -25.52
N ALA A 846 2.58 -39.15 -24.29
CA ALA A 846 2.77 -40.59 -24.03
C ALA A 846 1.46 -41.42 -23.95
N GLU A 847 0.29 -40.78 -23.89
CA GLU A 847 -0.99 -41.48 -23.77
C GLU A 847 -2.08 -40.89 -24.68
N ARG A 848 -1.97 -41.12 -25.99
CA ARG A 848 -3.13 -41.11 -26.88
C ARG A 848 -3.10 -42.33 -27.80
N PRO A 849 -4.03 -43.30 -27.66
CA PRO A 849 -4.26 -44.29 -28.70
C PRO A 849 -4.94 -43.62 -29.90
N GLY A 850 -4.51 -44.05 -31.09
CA GLY A 850 -4.91 -43.68 -32.45
C GLY A 850 -6.27 -43.02 -32.67
N ASP A 851 -6.22 -41.95 -33.47
CA ASP A 851 -7.33 -41.48 -34.30
C ASP A 851 -7.84 -42.64 -35.17
N ASP A 852 -9.02 -43.16 -34.85
CA ASP A 852 -9.97 -43.68 -35.83
C ASP A 852 -11.39 -43.70 -35.22
N ALA A 853 -12.29 -43.01 -35.91
CA ALA A 853 -13.75 -43.03 -35.78
C ALA A 853 -14.38 -42.64 -34.43
N ARG A 854 -14.79 -41.36 -34.29
CA ARG A 854 -15.99 -41.01 -33.52
C ARG A 854 -16.83 -39.96 -34.26
N GLU A 855 -18.01 -40.40 -34.64
CA GLU A 855 -19.14 -39.60 -35.12
C GLU A 855 -19.52 -38.50 -34.14
N GLU A 856 -20.07 -37.43 -34.72
CA GLU A 856 -20.68 -36.28 -34.05
C GLU A 856 -21.57 -36.69 -32.86
N GLN A 857 -21.16 -36.30 -31.65
CA GLN A 857 -22.07 -36.17 -30.51
C GLN A 857 -22.01 -34.75 -29.98
N GLN A 858 -23.13 -34.05 -30.13
CA GLN A 858 -23.41 -32.75 -29.53
C GLN A 858 -23.19 -32.78 -28.00
N PRO A 859 -22.75 -31.66 -27.39
CA PRO A 859 -22.51 -31.62 -25.95
C PRO A 859 -23.84 -31.74 -25.19
N GLN A 860 -24.09 -32.93 -24.62
CA GLN A 860 -25.15 -33.12 -23.64
C GLN A 860 -24.77 -32.41 -22.34
N THR A 861 -25.61 -31.47 -21.93
CA THR A 861 -25.61 -30.86 -20.60
C THR A 861 -25.73 -31.94 -19.52
N HIS A 862 -24.70 -32.10 -18.68
CA HIS A 862 -24.77 -32.96 -17.51
C HIS A 862 -25.76 -32.39 -16.48
N VAL A 863 -26.97 -32.94 -16.46
CA VAL A 863 -27.91 -32.81 -15.33
C VAL A 863 -27.55 -33.92 -14.32
N ALA A 864 -27.11 -33.54 -13.13
CA ALA A 864 -26.79 -34.48 -12.04
C ALA A 864 -28.03 -35.31 -11.64
N ARG A 865 -27.83 -36.60 -11.35
CA ARG A 865 -28.92 -37.53 -10.98
C ARG A 865 -29.53 -37.15 -9.61
N PRO A 866 -30.83 -37.45 -9.37
CA PRO A 866 -31.53 -37.06 -8.13
C PRO A 866 -30.83 -37.56 -6.85
N ASP A 867 -30.25 -38.75 -6.93
CA ASP A 867 -29.58 -39.46 -5.84
C ASP A 867 -28.31 -38.72 -5.36
N GLU A 868 -27.62 -38.01 -6.27
CA GLU A 868 -26.43 -37.20 -5.95
C GLU A 868 -26.80 -35.86 -5.29
N LYS A 869 -28.02 -35.34 -5.50
CA LYS A 869 -28.46 -34.08 -4.89
C LYS A 869 -28.85 -34.27 -3.43
N ALA A 870 -29.59 -35.34 -3.09
CA ALA A 870 -29.92 -35.67 -1.70
C ALA A 870 -28.65 -35.93 -0.86
N ALA A 871 -27.69 -36.67 -1.42
CA ALA A 871 -26.40 -36.92 -0.77
C ALA A 871 -25.59 -35.62 -0.53
N ARG A 872 -25.70 -34.65 -1.44
CA ARG A 872 -25.05 -33.34 -1.30
C ARG A 872 -25.62 -32.49 -0.17
N VAL A 873 -26.94 -32.48 0.01
CA VAL A 873 -27.61 -31.74 1.09
C VAL A 873 -27.20 -32.29 2.46
N VAL A 874 -27.21 -33.63 2.61
CA VAL A 874 -26.75 -34.29 3.85
C VAL A 874 -25.26 -34.00 4.10
N SER A 875 -24.42 -34.00 3.05
CA SER A 875 -22.98 -33.70 3.20
C SER A 875 -22.67 -32.25 3.62
N LEU A 876 -23.54 -31.30 3.28
CA LEU A 876 -23.37 -29.87 3.60
C LEU A 876 -23.99 -29.48 4.95
N ALA A 877 -25.05 -30.16 5.38
CA ALA A 877 -25.69 -29.93 6.68
C ALA A 877 -24.94 -30.60 7.84
N ARG A 878 -24.30 -31.75 7.58
CA ARG A 878 -23.61 -32.58 8.58
C ARG A 878 -22.54 -31.82 9.40
N PRO A 879 -21.71 -30.91 8.84
CA PRO A 879 -20.73 -30.14 9.62
C PRO A 879 -21.35 -29.08 10.54
N ILE A 880 -22.56 -28.59 10.22
CA ILE A 880 -23.24 -27.50 10.96
C ILE A 880 -23.96 -28.08 12.19
N VAL A 881 -24.57 -29.26 12.05
CA VAL A 881 -25.20 -30.02 13.16
C VAL A 881 -24.16 -30.57 14.14
N GLN A 882 -22.90 -30.70 13.73
CA GLN A 882 -21.79 -31.22 14.55
C GLN A 882 -21.11 -30.17 15.44
N GLN A 883 -21.60 -28.93 15.50
CA GLN A 883 -21.12 -27.95 16.48
C GLN A 883 -21.71 -28.22 17.88
N PRO A 884 -21.06 -27.81 18.99
CA PRO A 884 -21.46 -28.21 20.32
C PRO A 884 -22.81 -27.56 20.69
N SER A 885 -23.87 -28.38 20.76
CA SER A 885 -25.22 -28.04 21.26
C SER A 885 -25.49 -28.88 22.51
N PRO A 886 -26.35 -28.43 23.47
CA PRO A 886 -26.63 -29.18 24.69
C PRO A 886 -27.41 -30.48 24.46
N HIS A 887 -27.90 -30.74 23.23
CA HIS A 887 -28.60 -31.97 22.85
C HIS A 887 -27.74 -32.82 21.90
N PRO A 888 -27.83 -34.16 21.97
CA PRO A 888 -26.94 -35.04 21.21
C PRO A 888 -27.18 -34.91 19.69
N PRO A 889 -26.14 -34.65 18.86
CA PRO A 889 -26.27 -34.43 17.41
C PRO A 889 -26.77 -35.64 16.61
N HIS A 890 -26.93 -36.80 17.26
CA HIS A 890 -27.30 -38.06 16.64
C HIS A 890 -28.77 -38.10 16.18
N ALA A 891 -29.70 -37.49 16.94
CA ALA A 891 -31.14 -37.55 16.65
C ALA A 891 -31.53 -36.70 15.42
N ALA A 892 -30.91 -35.53 15.24
CA ALA A 892 -31.15 -34.67 14.07
C ALA A 892 -30.59 -35.27 12.77
N LEU A 893 -29.47 -36.00 12.85
CA LEU A 893 -28.89 -36.71 11.71
C LEU A 893 -29.71 -37.97 11.35
N GLU A 894 -30.17 -38.74 12.33
CA GLU A 894 -31.08 -39.87 12.11
C GLU A 894 -32.41 -39.43 11.50
N LEU A 895 -32.98 -38.31 11.96
CA LEU A 895 -34.20 -37.77 11.39
C LEU A 895 -34.02 -37.33 9.93
N LEU A 896 -32.89 -36.71 9.59
CA LEU A 896 -32.58 -36.30 8.22
C LEU A 896 -32.40 -37.51 7.29
N ASP A 897 -31.71 -38.55 7.74
CA ASP A 897 -31.54 -39.79 6.99
C ASP A 897 -32.89 -40.53 6.81
N GLU A 898 -33.77 -40.50 7.82
CA GLU A 898 -35.09 -41.12 7.75
C GLU A 898 -36.11 -40.34 6.90
N VAL A 899 -36.03 -39.00 6.91
CA VAL A 899 -36.76 -38.12 5.98
C VAL A 899 -36.30 -38.38 4.54
N ALA A 900 -34.99 -38.49 4.29
CA ALA A 900 -34.46 -38.82 2.96
C ALA A 900 -34.93 -40.21 2.49
N ALA A 901 -34.99 -41.20 3.38
CA ALA A 901 -35.46 -42.54 3.07
C ALA A 901 -36.96 -42.62 2.79
N ARG A 902 -37.80 -41.93 3.58
CA ARG A 902 -39.27 -41.95 3.44
C ARG A 902 -39.80 -41.03 2.33
N CYS A 903 -39.16 -39.90 2.08
CA CYS A 903 -39.61 -38.90 1.11
C CYS A 903 -39.00 -39.08 -0.30
N GLY A 904 -38.01 -39.95 -0.46
CA GLY A 904 -37.17 -40.15 -1.66
C GLY A 904 -37.86 -40.60 -2.96
N ARG A 905 -39.19 -40.53 -3.09
CA ARG A 905 -39.89 -40.80 -4.36
C ARG A 905 -41.01 -39.83 -4.75
N ALA A 906 -41.37 -38.84 -3.92
CA ALA A 906 -42.55 -38.01 -4.18
C ALA A 906 -42.28 -36.49 -4.33
N TYR A 907 -41.08 -36.00 -4.01
CA TYR A 907 -40.81 -34.56 -3.87
C TYR A 907 -39.85 -33.94 -4.92
N CYS A 908 -39.62 -34.60 -6.06
CA CYS A 908 -38.62 -34.14 -7.05
C CYS A 908 -39.18 -33.93 -8.47
N ALA A 909 -40.39 -33.35 -8.60
CA ALA A 909 -41.05 -33.25 -9.91
C ALA A 909 -41.32 -31.82 -10.46
N ASP A 910 -41.02 -30.71 -9.76
CA ASP A 910 -41.22 -29.37 -10.34
C ASP A 910 -40.16 -28.34 -9.89
N PRO A 911 -39.32 -27.76 -10.79
CA PRO A 911 -38.27 -26.81 -10.43
C PRO A 911 -38.75 -25.37 -10.15
N HIS A 912 -40.05 -25.07 -10.25
CA HIS A 912 -40.53 -23.67 -10.27
C HIS A 912 -41.10 -23.12 -8.95
N HIS A 913 -41.07 -23.85 -7.83
CA HIS A 913 -41.66 -23.40 -6.56
C HIS A 913 -40.76 -23.67 -5.34
N GLY A 914 -39.66 -22.92 -5.19
CA GLY A 914 -38.63 -23.11 -4.15
C GLY A 914 -39.13 -22.98 -2.70
N LEU A 915 -39.88 -21.93 -2.36
CA LEU A 915 -40.28 -21.66 -0.97
C LEU A 915 -41.32 -22.64 -0.39
N ARG A 916 -42.09 -23.34 -1.22
CA ARG A 916 -43.13 -24.28 -0.74
C ARG A 916 -42.52 -25.63 -0.33
N HIS A 917 -41.45 -26.06 -1.01
CA HIS A 917 -40.79 -27.34 -0.77
C HIS A 917 -40.06 -27.40 0.57
N SER A 918 -39.41 -26.33 1.01
CA SER A 918 -38.64 -26.31 2.26
C SER A 918 -39.53 -26.30 3.51
N TYR A 919 -40.67 -25.63 3.43
CA TYR A 919 -41.72 -25.69 4.45
C TYR A 919 -42.39 -27.07 4.53
N ASP A 920 -42.69 -27.68 3.38
CA ASP A 920 -43.23 -29.03 3.31
C ASP A 920 -42.23 -30.08 3.82
N LEU A 921 -40.92 -29.87 3.61
CA LEU A 921 -39.85 -30.72 4.13
C LEU A 921 -39.74 -30.65 5.66
N LEU A 922 -39.82 -29.44 6.23
CA LEU A 922 -39.82 -29.23 7.68
C LEU A 922 -41.09 -29.79 8.34
N LEU A 923 -42.25 -29.66 7.68
CA LEU A 923 -43.51 -30.30 8.13
C LEU A 923 -43.44 -31.83 8.06
N ALA A 924 -42.85 -32.38 6.99
CA ALA A 924 -42.64 -33.82 6.88
C ALA A 924 -41.66 -34.33 7.93
N ALA A 925 -40.55 -33.62 8.18
CA ALA A 925 -39.60 -33.93 9.24
C ALA A 925 -40.26 -33.87 10.63
N SER A 926 -41.08 -32.85 10.89
CA SER A 926 -41.84 -32.71 12.14
C SER A 926 -42.83 -33.87 12.36
N ARG A 927 -43.56 -34.28 11.31
CA ARG A 927 -44.44 -35.45 11.37
C ARG A 927 -43.67 -36.74 11.63
N ILE A 928 -42.56 -36.96 10.92
CA ILE A 928 -41.74 -38.16 11.05
C ILE A 928 -41.09 -38.22 12.44
N ALA A 929 -40.62 -37.09 12.97
CA ALA A 929 -40.07 -37.02 14.33
C ALA A 929 -41.13 -37.33 15.40
N SER A 930 -42.36 -36.85 15.20
CA SER A 930 -43.49 -37.17 16.09
C SER A 930 -43.92 -38.64 16.02
N GLU A 931 -43.88 -39.26 14.83
CA GLU A 931 -44.20 -40.68 14.64
C GLU A 931 -43.11 -41.62 15.15
N SER A 932 -41.84 -41.22 15.04
CA SER A 932 -40.67 -42.00 15.45
C SER A 932 -40.25 -41.76 16.90
N GLY A 933 -40.96 -40.90 17.65
CA GLY A 933 -40.67 -40.59 19.05
C GLY A 933 -39.40 -39.75 19.29
N LEU A 934 -38.83 -39.15 18.24
CA LEU A 934 -37.60 -38.36 18.26
C LEU A 934 -37.84 -36.86 18.48
N GLY A 935 -39.11 -36.43 18.60
CA GLY A 935 -39.51 -35.01 18.55
C GLY A 935 -38.86 -34.10 19.60
N ASP A 936 -38.62 -34.61 20.81
CA ASP A 936 -38.08 -33.84 21.94
C ASP A 936 -36.53 -33.78 21.95
N ASP A 937 -35.87 -34.67 21.19
CA ASP A 937 -34.40 -34.77 21.13
C ASP A 937 -33.79 -34.10 19.88
N VAL A 938 -34.62 -33.48 19.04
CA VAL A 938 -34.19 -32.83 17.79
C VAL A 938 -34.07 -31.32 17.96
N ASP A 939 -32.87 -30.78 17.69
CA ASP A 939 -32.60 -29.34 17.63
C ASP A 939 -33.21 -28.73 16.35
N TRP A 940 -34.50 -28.41 16.40
CA TRP A 940 -35.27 -27.84 15.29
C TRP A 940 -34.71 -26.50 14.80
N SER A 941 -34.01 -25.77 15.66
CA SER A 941 -33.30 -24.51 15.36
C SER A 941 -32.16 -24.73 14.37
N ALA A 942 -31.30 -25.72 14.62
CA ALA A 942 -30.20 -26.07 13.74
C ALA A 942 -30.70 -26.62 12.38
N LEU A 943 -31.77 -27.42 12.41
CA LEU A 943 -32.39 -27.98 11.22
C LEU A 943 -33.01 -26.89 10.32
N THR A 944 -33.73 -25.94 10.92
CA THR A 944 -34.35 -24.82 10.21
C THR A 944 -33.30 -23.87 9.63
N ALA A 945 -32.21 -23.60 10.35
CA ALA A 945 -31.09 -22.78 9.86
C ALA A 945 -30.38 -23.44 8.66
N ALA A 946 -30.19 -24.77 8.69
CA ALA A 946 -29.59 -25.52 7.59
C ALA A 946 -30.48 -25.51 6.33
N VAL A 947 -31.80 -25.66 6.50
CA VAL A 947 -32.77 -25.60 5.39
C VAL A 947 -32.85 -24.17 4.81
N ALA A 948 -32.83 -23.13 5.64
CA ALA A 948 -32.82 -21.74 5.18
C ALA A 948 -31.53 -21.38 4.40
N LEU A 949 -30.37 -21.86 4.85
CA LEU A 949 -29.10 -21.68 4.14
C LEU A 949 -29.05 -22.43 2.79
N HIS A 950 -29.72 -23.58 2.71
CA HIS A 950 -29.87 -24.32 1.45
C HIS A 950 -30.72 -23.56 0.43
N ASP A 951 -31.85 -22.97 0.85
CA ASP A 951 -32.69 -22.17 -0.05
C ASP A 951 -31.95 -20.94 -0.59
N ILE A 952 -31.17 -20.27 0.26
CA ILE A 952 -30.31 -19.14 -0.14
C ILE A 952 -29.24 -19.57 -1.15
N ALA A 953 -28.72 -20.79 -1.03
CA ALA A 953 -27.70 -21.32 -1.94
C ALA A 953 -28.27 -21.82 -3.28
N CYS A 954 -29.58 -22.05 -3.37
CA CYS A 954 -30.21 -22.72 -4.52
C CYS A 954 -31.05 -21.81 -5.45
N GLU A 955 -31.37 -20.56 -5.10
CA GLU A 955 -32.17 -19.69 -5.99
C GLU A 955 -31.35 -18.92 -7.04
N LYS A 956 -31.92 -18.81 -8.26
CA LYS A 956 -31.54 -17.87 -9.32
C LYS A 956 -32.21 -16.50 -9.08
N PRO A 957 -31.67 -15.39 -9.63
CA PRO A 957 -31.93 -14.02 -9.15
C PRO A 957 -33.26 -13.43 -9.65
N MET A 958 -34.41 -13.94 -9.18
CA MET A 958 -35.73 -13.40 -9.59
C MET A 958 -36.65 -12.94 -8.45
N HIS A 959 -36.44 -13.29 -7.17
CA HIS A 959 -37.38 -12.92 -6.08
C HIS A 959 -36.72 -12.51 -4.73
N GLY A 960 -35.66 -11.71 -4.77
CA GLY A 960 -34.83 -11.42 -3.58
C GLY A 960 -35.49 -10.69 -2.39
N VAL A 961 -36.48 -9.81 -2.62
CA VAL A 961 -37.03 -8.97 -1.53
C VAL A 961 -38.14 -9.67 -0.75
N GLU A 962 -39.07 -10.33 -1.45
CA GLU A 962 -40.24 -10.96 -0.81
C GLU A 962 -39.86 -12.25 -0.07
N GLY A 963 -38.85 -12.97 -0.58
CA GLY A 963 -38.28 -14.15 0.09
C GLY A 963 -37.54 -13.79 1.38
N ALA A 964 -36.72 -12.75 1.35
CA ALA A 964 -36.03 -12.23 2.53
C ALA A 964 -37.01 -11.71 3.59
N ARG A 965 -38.06 -10.99 3.18
CA ARG A 965 -39.11 -10.48 4.08
C ARG A 965 -39.88 -11.60 4.78
N ARG A 966 -40.24 -12.66 4.06
CA ARG A 966 -40.90 -13.86 4.64
C ARG A 966 -39.98 -14.64 5.57
N ALA A 967 -38.71 -14.79 5.23
CA ALA A 967 -37.74 -15.43 6.12
C ALA A 967 -37.58 -14.67 7.44
N LEU A 968 -37.60 -13.33 7.39
CA LEU A 968 -37.54 -12.47 8.58
C LEU A 968 -38.82 -12.53 9.42
N GLU A 969 -40.01 -12.56 8.79
CA GLU A 969 -41.28 -12.78 9.51
C GLU A 969 -41.30 -14.12 10.25
N VAL A 970 -40.78 -15.19 9.62
CA VAL A 970 -40.70 -16.52 10.25
C VAL A 970 -39.70 -16.54 11.41
N LEU A 971 -38.49 -15.98 11.23
CA LEU A 971 -37.47 -15.89 12.29
C LEU A 971 -37.97 -15.10 13.51
N GLY A 972 -38.82 -14.09 13.29
CA GLY A 972 -39.46 -13.31 14.35
C GLY A 972 -40.56 -14.05 15.13
N THR A 973 -41.09 -15.15 14.60
CA THR A 973 -42.17 -15.93 15.26
C THR A 973 -41.66 -17.12 16.10
N LEU A 974 -40.35 -17.40 16.09
CA LEU A 974 -39.75 -18.53 16.82
C LEU A 974 -39.42 -18.13 18.28
N PRO A 975 -40.14 -18.68 19.29
CA PRO A 975 -40.05 -18.21 20.67
C PRO A 975 -38.72 -18.56 21.38
N ASP A 976 -38.03 -19.62 20.93
CA ASP A 976 -36.85 -20.18 21.61
C ASP A 976 -35.54 -20.01 20.85
N PHE A 977 -35.53 -19.24 19.76
CA PHE A 977 -34.32 -19.02 18.96
C PHE A 977 -33.46 -17.89 19.58
N PRO A 978 -32.15 -18.09 19.83
CA PRO A 978 -31.31 -17.09 20.48
C PRO A 978 -31.26 -15.77 19.71
N GLU A 979 -31.52 -14.64 20.38
CA GLU A 979 -31.61 -13.32 19.73
C GLU A 979 -30.34 -12.93 18.96
N GLU A 980 -29.15 -13.26 19.48
CA GLU A 980 -27.88 -13.01 18.78
C GLU A 980 -27.80 -13.75 17.42
N SER A 981 -28.38 -14.94 17.34
CA SER A 981 -28.42 -15.75 16.12
C SER A 981 -29.47 -15.22 15.13
N LYS A 982 -30.61 -14.71 15.62
CA LYS A 982 -31.58 -13.98 14.78
C LYS A 982 -30.95 -12.73 14.17
N THR A 983 -30.21 -11.97 14.97
CA THR A 983 -29.52 -10.76 14.53
C THR A 983 -28.46 -11.07 13.47
N ARG A 984 -27.62 -12.10 13.66
CA ARG A 984 -26.59 -12.46 12.67
C ARG A 984 -27.17 -13.00 11.36
N ALA A 985 -28.25 -13.79 11.43
CA ALA A 985 -28.95 -14.26 10.24
C ALA A 985 -29.59 -13.09 9.47
N THR A 986 -30.19 -12.14 10.21
CA THR A 986 -30.77 -10.92 9.65
C THR A 986 -29.71 -10.04 8.97
N ASP A 987 -28.56 -9.81 9.64
CA ASP A 987 -27.44 -9.04 9.10
C ASP A 987 -26.88 -9.68 7.80
N ALA A 988 -26.80 -11.01 7.76
CA ALA A 988 -26.32 -11.74 6.58
C ALA A 988 -27.28 -11.63 5.38
N ILE A 989 -28.59 -11.72 5.63
CA ILE A 989 -29.64 -11.57 4.61
C ILE A 989 -29.59 -10.16 4.02
N VAL A 990 -29.50 -9.13 4.86
CA VAL A 990 -29.44 -7.72 4.42
C VAL A 990 -28.14 -7.42 3.66
N LEU A 991 -27.00 -7.95 4.12
CA LEU A 991 -25.71 -7.79 3.44
C LEU A 991 -25.67 -8.47 2.06
N HIS A 992 -26.36 -9.61 1.92
CA HIS A 992 -26.46 -10.32 0.64
C HIS A 992 -27.30 -9.53 -0.37
N GLU A 993 -28.43 -8.95 0.05
CA GLU A 993 -29.28 -8.13 -0.81
C GLU A 993 -28.54 -6.88 -1.34
N MET A 994 -27.79 -6.19 -0.47
CA MET A 994 -26.98 -5.02 -0.85
C MET A 994 -25.88 -5.32 -1.88
N ARG A 995 -25.46 -6.59 -1.98
CA ARG A 995 -24.40 -7.07 -2.90
C ARG A 995 -24.96 -7.67 -4.19
N SER A 996 -26.26 -7.88 -4.28
CA SER A 996 -26.91 -8.49 -5.45
C SER A 996 -26.94 -7.56 -6.69
N PRO A 997 -26.97 -8.12 -7.91
CA PRO A 997 -27.04 -7.35 -9.16
C PRO A 997 -28.28 -6.44 -9.27
N ASP A 998 -29.44 -6.86 -8.75
CA ASP A 998 -30.66 -6.06 -8.72
C ASP A 998 -30.55 -4.86 -7.75
N GLY A 999 -29.86 -5.04 -6.61
CA GLY A 999 -29.50 -3.95 -5.71
C GLY A 999 -28.52 -2.95 -6.36
N ALA A 1000 -27.71 -3.38 -7.32
CA ALA A 1000 -26.84 -2.51 -8.13
C ALA A 1000 -27.58 -1.84 -9.31
N ALA A 1001 -28.64 -2.45 -9.85
CA ALA A 1001 -29.46 -1.90 -10.92
C ALA A 1001 -30.42 -0.80 -10.42
N ARG A 1002 -31.07 -1.01 -9.26
CA ARG A 1002 -31.94 0.02 -8.63
C ARG A 1002 -31.16 1.26 -8.16
N ARG A 1003 -29.87 1.11 -7.83
CA ARG A 1003 -28.92 2.23 -7.57
C ARG A 1003 -28.69 3.17 -8.75
N ARG A 1004 -28.92 2.71 -9.99
CA ARG A 1004 -28.71 3.51 -11.21
C ARG A 1004 -30.00 4.10 -11.80
N GLY A 1005 -31.18 3.64 -11.36
CA GLY A 1005 -32.47 4.01 -11.96
C GLY A 1005 -33.33 5.03 -11.20
N ALA A 1006 -33.11 5.27 -9.90
CA ALA A 1006 -33.95 6.16 -9.10
C ALA A 1006 -33.17 7.39 -8.63
N GLY A 1007 -33.36 8.52 -9.31
CA GLY A 1007 -33.19 9.83 -8.68
C GLY A 1007 -34.37 10.10 -7.74
N LEU A 1008 -34.07 10.65 -6.56
CA LEU A 1008 -34.94 10.84 -5.37
C LEU A 1008 -35.26 9.59 -4.53
N GLU A 1009 -34.94 9.74 -3.24
CA GLU A 1009 -35.48 9.04 -2.06
C GLU A 1009 -35.33 7.51 -2.00
N ALA A 1010 -34.34 7.05 -1.25
CA ALA A 1010 -34.30 5.69 -0.73
C ALA A 1010 -35.40 5.51 0.33
N GLN A 1011 -36.64 5.24 -0.09
CA GLN A 1011 -37.65 4.61 0.76
C GLN A 1011 -37.30 3.12 0.93
N LEU A 1012 -36.30 2.84 1.77
CA LEU A 1012 -36.34 1.67 2.64
C LEU A 1012 -36.80 2.23 3.99
N LEU A 1013 -38.12 2.45 4.13
CA LEU A 1013 -38.75 2.78 5.40
C LEU A 1013 -38.79 1.52 6.26
N TYR A 1014 -37.67 1.22 6.92
CA TYR A 1014 -37.74 0.59 8.24
C TYR A 1014 -37.62 1.73 9.24
N ASP A 1015 -38.60 1.87 10.13
CA ASP A 1015 -38.55 2.88 11.19
C ASP A 1015 -37.39 2.57 12.13
N ALA A 1016 -36.79 3.59 12.74
CA ALA A 1016 -35.62 3.41 13.61
C ALA A 1016 -35.94 2.45 14.77
N ASP A 1017 -37.18 2.51 15.27
CA ASP A 1017 -37.71 1.63 16.32
C ASP A 1017 -37.82 0.16 15.86
N GLN A 1018 -38.05 -0.09 14.56
CA GLN A 1018 -38.07 -1.45 14.02
C GLN A 1018 -36.67 -2.04 13.86
N LEU A 1019 -35.69 -1.25 13.41
CA LEU A 1019 -34.30 -1.72 13.31
C LEU A 1019 -33.66 -1.95 14.69
N GLU A 1020 -34.12 -1.21 15.71
CA GLU A 1020 -33.72 -1.43 17.11
C GLU A 1020 -34.30 -2.74 17.66
N ALA A 1021 -35.54 -3.08 17.31
CA ALA A 1021 -36.18 -4.35 17.69
C ALA A 1021 -35.50 -5.60 17.08
N PHE A 1022 -34.76 -5.45 15.97
CA PHE A 1022 -34.06 -6.57 15.30
C PHE A 1022 -32.54 -6.62 15.58
N GLY A 1023 -32.00 -5.74 16.43
CA GLY A 1023 -30.62 -5.81 16.92
C GLY A 1023 -29.52 -5.43 15.92
N ALA A 1024 -29.84 -4.75 14.81
CA ALA A 1024 -28.92 -4.54 13.68
C ALA A 1024 -27.83 -3.46 13.94
N LYS A 1025 -26.78 -3.80 14.70
CA LYS A 1025 -25.61 -2.93 14.97
C LYS A 1025 -24.67 -2.77 13.75
N GLY A 1026 -24.68 -3.69 12.79
CA GLY A 1026 -23.73 -3.72 11.67
C GLY A 1026 -24.02 -2.70 10.56
N ILE A 1027 -25.30 -2.41 10.31
CA ILE A 1027 -25.76 -1.58 9.18
C ILE A 1027 -25.43 -0.09 9.40
N TYR A 1028 -25.54 0.39 10.65
CA TYR A 1028 -25.21 1.78 11.02
C TYR A 1028 -23.74 2.13 10.78
N ARG A 1029 -22.83 1.17 11.01
CA ARG A 1029 -21.39 1.34 10.80
C ARG A 1029 -21.05 1.47 9.31
N PHE A 1030 -21.80 0.77 8.44
CA PHE A 1030 -21.57 0.79 6.99
C PHE A 1030 -22.07 2.08 6.33
N VAL A 1031 -23.18 2.65 6.82
CA VAL A 1031 -23.74 3.92 6.32
C VAL A 1031 -22.89 5.12 6.77
N ALA A 1032 -22.34 5.11 7.99
CA ALA A 1032 -21.50 6.20 8.51
C ALA A 1032 -20.12 6.30 7.82
N ILE A 1033 -19.56 5.20 7.30
CA ILE A 1033 -18.22 5.17 6.71
C ILE A 1033 -18.20 5.73 5.27
N ARG A 1034 -19.35 5.84 4.58
CA ARG A 1034 -19.37 6.13 3.12
C ARG A 1034 -19.91 7.50 2.68
N SER A 1035 -20.31 8.38 3.59
CA SER A 1035 -20.87 9.70 3.24
C SER A 1035 -19.81 10.83 3.06
N GLN A 1036 -18.57 10.51 2.70
CA GLN A 1036 -17.52 11.50 2.42
C GLN A 1036 -17.52 12.09 0.99
N ARG A 1037 -18.62 12.00 0.23
CA ARG A 1037 -18.74 12.69 -1.06
C ARG A 1037 -20.07 13.43 -1.18
N HIS A 1038 -19.97 14.73 -1.39
CA HIS A 1038 -21.00 15.75 -1.60
C HIS A 1038 -22.46 15.28 -1.70
N SER A 1039 -23.28 15.55 -0.67
CA SER A 1039 -24.76 15.50 -0.73
C SER A 1039 -25.40 16.28 0.45
N PRO A 1040 -26.64 16.82 0.36
CA PRO A 1040 -27.25 17.76 1.32
C PRO A 1040 -27.63 17.20 2.71
N LEU A 1041 -27.18 16.01 3.10
CA LEU A 1041 -27.62 15.29 4.30
C LEU A 1041 -26.82 15.60 5.59
N ALA A 1042 -26.06 16.69 5.62
CA ALA A 1042 -25.17 17.03 6.74
C ALA A 1042 -25.90 17.26 8.09
N GLY A 1043 -27.19 17.63 8.08
CA GLY A 1043 -27.97 17.86 9.30
C GLY A 1043 -28.31 16.59 10.08
N VAL A 1044 -28.74 15.53 9.40
CA VAL A 1044 -29.20 14.26 10.02
C VAL A 1044 -28.02 13.46 10.59
N ALA A 1045 -26.86 13.52 9.93
CA ALA A 1045 -25.64 12.87 10.43
C ALA A 1045 -25.11 13.51 11.73
N SER A 1046 -25.36 14.81 11.96
CA SER A 1046 -24.96 15.49 13.19
C SER A 1046 -25.83 15.10 14.39
N ASP A 1047 -27.13 14.86 14.16
CA ASP A 1047 -28.09 14.51 15.21
C ASP A 1047 -27.93 13.05 15.67
N ILE A 1048 -27.56 12.15 14.75
CA ILE A 1048 -27.23 10.75 15.04
C ILE A 1048 -25.88 10.64 15.77
N ARG A 1049 -24.90 11.47 15.41
CA ARG A 1049 -23.60 11.52 16.10
C ARG A 1049 -23.72 12.04 17.53
N ALA A 1050 -24.51 13.09 17.75
CA ALA A 1050 -24.73 13.66 19.08
C ALA A 1050 -25.47 12.70 20.04
N ARG A 1051 -26.34 11.82 19.52
CA ARG A 1051 -27.01 10.79 20.33
C ARG A 1051 -26.10 9.60 20.65
N TYR A 1052 -25.19 9.22 19.76
CA TYR A 1052 -24.26 8.09 19.97
C TYR A 1052 -23.06 8.46 20.88
N GLU A 1053 -22.56 9.69 20.80
CA GLU A 1053 -21.48 10.18 21.67
C GLU A 1053 -21.92 10.25 23.15
N ASN A 1054 -23.22 10.43 23.43
CA ASN A 1054 -23.77 10.35 24.79
C ASN A 1054 -23.97 8.90 25.27
N LEU A 1055 -24.26 7.93 24.39
CA LEU A 1055 -24.47 6.52 24.77
C LEU A 1055 -23.16 5.76 24.99
N ALA A 1056 -22.10 6.09 24.23
CA ALA A 1056 -20.77 5.48 24.38
C ALA A 1056 -20.06 5.88 25.68
N PHE A 1057 -20.42 7.04 26.26
CA PHE A 1057 -19.82 7.52 27.51
C PHE A 1057 -20.36 6.78 28.74
N ASP A 1058 -21.62 6.33 28.72
CA ASP A 1058 -22.22 5.56 29.82
C ASP A 1058 -21.82 4.07 29.79
N GLN A 1059 -21.66 3.44 28.61
CA GLN A 1059 -21.24 2.03 28.50
C GLN A 1059 -19.77 1.77 28.85
N THR A 1060 -18.91 2.80 28.81
CA THR A 1060 -17.51 2.66 29.23
C THR A 1060 -17.39 2.51 30.77
N ARG A 1061 -18.42 2.91 31.55
CA ARG A 1061 -18.46 2.67 33.01
C ARG A 1061 -18.92 1.26 33.39
N GLU A 1062 -19.77 0.60 32.59
CA GLU A 1062 -20.24 -0.77 32.88
C GLU A 1062 -19.20 -1.83 32.49
N LEU A 1063 -18.44 -1.62 31.40
CA LEU A 1063 -17.34 -2.53 31.02
C LEU A 1063 -16.19 -2.55 32.02
N ALA A 1064 -15.91 -1.42 32.69
CA ALA A 1064 -14.92 -1.36 33.77
C ALA A 1064 -15.37 -2.10 35.04
N ALA A 1065 -16.68 -2.33 35.22
CA ALA A 1065 -17.22 -3.08 36.36
C ALA A 1065 -17.27 -4.60 36.10
N SER A 1066 -17.44 -5.04 34.84
CA SER A 1066 -17.43 -6.47 34.48
C SER A 1066 -16.04 -7.12 34.54
N ASP A 1067 -14.98 -6.36 34.24
CA ASP A 1067 -13.60 -6.86 34.33
C ASP A 1067 -13.16 -7.13 35.79
N TYR A 1068 -13.76 -6.43 36.76
CA TYR A 1068 -13.53 -6.68 38.19
C TYR A 1068 -14.21 -7.98 38.69
N GLN A 1069 -15.34 -8.37 38.09
CA GLN A 1069 -16.03 -9.64 38.45
C GLN A 1069 -15.38 -10.88 37.84
N LEU A 1070 -14.81 -10.78 36.63
CA LEU A 1070 -14.03 -11.87 36.02
C LEU A 1070 -12.73 -12.16 36.79
N SER A 1071 -12.14 -11.12 37.38
CA SER A 1071 -10.96 -11.23 38.26
C SER A 1071 -11.31 -11.99 39.55
N LEU A 1072 -12.45 -11.70 40.18
CA LEU A 1072 -12.91 -12.41 41.38
C LEU A 1072 -13.21 -13.90 41.11
N GLY A 1073 -13.83 -14.22 39.97
CA GLY A 1073 -14.16 -15.61 39.61
C GLY A 1073 -12.95 -16.49 39.29
N PHE A 1074 -11.81 -15.89 38.91
CA PHE A 1074 -10.54 -16.60 38.78
C PHE A 1074 -9.96 -16.98 40.16
N PHE A 1075 -9.97 -16.05 41.12
CA PHE A 1075 -9.52 -16.32 42.48
C PHE A 1075 -10.43 -17.29 43.25
N GLU A 1076 -11.74 -17.27 43.03
CA GLU A 1076 -12.67 -18.26 43.62
C GLU A 1076 -12.46 -19.67 43.06
N ARG A 1077 -12.15 -19.81 41.75
CA ARG A 1077 -11.83 -21.11 41.15
C ARG A 1077 -10.47 -21.64 41.58
N LEU A 1078 -9.49 -20.76 41.80
CA LEU A 1078 -8.18 -21.12 42.33
C LEU A 1078 -8.28 -21.60 43.79
N ALA A 1079 -9.09 -20.93 44.62
CA ALA A 1079 -9.38 -21.35 45.99
C ALA A 1079 -10.18 -22.67 46.07
N GLN A 1080 -11.09 -22.92 45.12
CA GLN A 1080 -11.80 -24.21 45.01
C GLN A 1080 -10.88 -25.35 44.55
N HIS A 1081 -9.85 -25.05 43.76
CA HIS A 1081 -8.83 -26.02 43.35
C HIS A 1081 -7.87 -26.37 44.52
N GLU A 1082 -7.67 -25.45 45.46
CA GLU A 1082 -6.89 -25.62 46.71
C GLU A 1082 -7.56 -26.62 47.66
N ALA A 1083 -8.88 -26.54 47.83
CA ALA A 1083 -9.65 -27.47 48.65
C ALA A 1083 -9.67 -28.92 48.10
N ALA A 1084 -9.37 -29.10 46.82
CA ALA A 1084 -9.31 -30.41 46.17
C ALA A 1084 -7.93 -31.09 46.27
N HIS A 1085 -6.85 -30.32 46.54
CA HIS A 1085 -5.46 -30.80 46.46
C HIS A 1085 -4.67 -30.85 47.78
N GLU A 1086 -5.30 -30.52 48.92
CA GLU A 1086 -4.71 -30.64 50.27
C GLU A 1086 -4.24 -32.06 50.65
N ALA A 1087 -4.62 -33.10 49.90
CA ALA A 1087 -4.20 -34.49 50.14
C ALA A 1087 -2.86 -34.88 49.50
N SER A 1088 -2.24 -34.01 48.66
CA SER A 1088 -1.08 -34.38 47.82
C SER A 1088 0.25 -33.73 48.19
N GLY A 1089 0.29 -32.81 49.16
CA GLY A 1089 1.54 -32.22 49.66
C GLY A 1089 2.22 -31.21 48.73
N GLU A 1090 1.54 -30.69 47.70
CA GLU A 1090 2.05 -29.67 46.77
C GLU A 1090 1.75 -28.23 47.23
N ALA A 1091 2.15 -27.85 48.45
CA ALA A 1091 1.84 -26.54 49.01
C ALA A 1091 2.86 -25.42 48.67
N ARG A 1092 3.74 -25.57 47.65
CA ARG A 1092 4.88 -24.66 47.43
C ARG A 1092 4.71 -23.64 46.28
N VAL A 1093 3.82 -23.90 45.32
CA VAL A 1093 3.59 -23.02 44.15
C VAL A 1093 2.83 -21.75 44.54
N VAL A 1094 1.91 -21.84 45.51
CA VAL A 1094 1.09 -20.70 45.97
C VAL A 1094 1.89 -19.69 46.78
N ASP A 1095 2.89 -20.14 47.56
CA ASP A 1095 3.80 -19.25 48.28
C ASP A 1095 4.68 -18.44 47.32
N LEU A 1096 5.12 -19.07 46.21
CA LEU A 1096 5.88 -18.41 45.15
C LEU A 1096 5.07 -17.31 44.44
N ILE A 1097 3.80 -17.62 44.16
CA ILE A 1097 2.85 -16.67 43.55
C ILE A 1097 2.56 -15.51 44.52
N ARG A 1098 2.46 -15.77 45.82
CA ARG A 1098 2.26 -14.72 46.83
C ARG A 1098 3.46 -13.78 46.98
N GLU A 1099 4.68 -14.27 46.86
CA GLU A 1099 5.89 -13.42 46.93
C GLU A 1099 6.06 -12.50 45.72
N HIS A 1100 5.43 -12.81 44.58
CA HIS A 1100 5.59 -12.08 43.31
C HIS A 1100 4.29 -11.42 42.81
N LEU A 1101 3.29 -11.26 43.69
CA LEU A 1101 1.94 -10.72 43.38
C LEU A 1101 1.93 -9.34 42.70
N ASP A 1102 3.01 -8.57 42.80
CA ASP A 1102 3.15 -7.24 42.20
C ASP A 1102 3.77 -7.27 40.77
N GLU A 1103 4.10 -8.45 40.24
CA GLU A 1103 4.70 -8.61 38.90
C GLU A 1103 3.67 -8.99 37.81
N PRO A 1104 3.93 -8.66 36.52
CA PRO A 1104 3.06 -9.04 35.42
C PRO A 1104 2.94 -10.57 35.28
N PRO A 1105 1.76 -11.13 34.96
CA PRO A 1105 1.51 -12.59 34.95
C PRO A 1105 2.46 -13.41 34.07
N ALA A 1106 2.98 -12.83 32.99
CA ALA A 1106 3.94 -13.49 32.09
C ALA A 1106 5.34 -13.67 32.72
N VAL A 1107 5.73 -12.77 33.62
CA VAL A 1107 7.01 -12.84 34.35
C VAL A 1107 6.89 -13.85 35.49
N LEU A 1108 5.76 -13.86 36.19
CA LEU A 1108 5.40 -14.87 37.19
C LEU A 1108 5.43 -16.30 36.62
N ALA A 1109 4.90 -16.49 35.41
CA ALA A 1109 4.94 -17.77 34.70
C ALA A 1109 6.37 -18.18 34.30
N GLN A 1110 7.19 -17.24 33.84
CA GLN A 1110 8.59 -17.50 33.48
C GLN A 1110 9.48 -17.79 34.69
N SER A 1111 9.31 -17.06 35.79
CA SER A 1111 10.06 -17.29 37.03
C SER A 1111 9.67 -18.63 37.68
N ALA A 1112 8.38 -18.98 37.68
CA ALA A 1112 7.92 -20.29 38.14
C ALA A 1112 8.40 -21.44 37.23
N LEU A 1113 8.43 -21.24 35.90
CA LEU A 1113 8.98 -22.20 34.95
C LEU A 1113 10.50 -22.38 35.12
N HIS A 1114 11.24 -21.30 35.39
CA HIS A 1114 12.69 -21.35 35.56
C HIS A 1114 13.12 -22.08 36.84
N GLU A 1115 12.39 -21.94 37.95
CA GLU A 1115 12.68 -22.70 39.18
C GLU A 1115 12.25 -24.17 39.10
N LEU A 1116 11.16 -24.49 38.38
CA LEU A 1116 10.74 -25.88 38.14
C LEU A 1116 11.72 -26.64 37.23
N ASP A 1117 12.40 -25.94 36.32
CA ASP A 1117 13.42 -26.51 35.43
C ASP A 1117 14.77 -26.74 36.15
N GLU A 1118 15.15 -25.89 37.12
CA GLU A 1118 16.34 -26.10 37.97
C GLU A 1118 16.21 -27.30 38.92
N GLU A 1119 14.98 -27.71 39.31
CA GLU A 1119 14.73 -28.92 40.09
C GLU A 1119 14.54 -30.20 39.23
N GLY A 1120 14.65 -30.10 37.90
CA GLY A 1120 14.72 -31.24 36.98
C GLY A 1120 13.40 -31.99 36.77
N ARG A 1121 12.24 -31.32 36.84
CA ARG A 1121 10.93 -31.95 36.57
C ARG A 1121 10.27 -31.35 35.33
N SER A 1122 10.17 -32.12 34.24
CA SER A 1122 9.43 -31.69 33.04
C SER A 1122 7.93 -31.89 33.23
N ALA A 1123 7.16 -30.79 33.25
CA ALA A 1123 5.71 -30.84 33.08
C ALA A 1123 5.34 -30.16 31.75
N THR A 1124 4.70 -30.92 30.86
CA THR A 1124 4.05 -30.40 29.65
C THR A 1124 2.83 -29.58 30.07
N VAL A 1125 2.90 -28.27 29.88
CA VAL A 1125 1.73 -27.39 30.02
C VAL A 1125 1.20 -27.14 28.60
N GLU A 1126 0.04 -27.73 28.27
CA GLU A 1126 -0.75 -27.33 27.09
C GLU A 1126 -1.43 -25.98 27.39
N THR A 1127 -1.36 -25.09 26.38
CA THR A 1127 -1.70 -23.66 26.38
C THR A 1127 -3.09 -23.27 26.83
#